data_AF-A0A9D7X0W6-F1
#
_entry.id   AF-A0A9D7X0W6-F1
#
_cell.length_a   1.000
_cell.length_b   1.000
_cell.length_c   1.000
_cell.angle_alpha   90.00
_cell.angle_beta   90.00
_cell.angle_gamma   90.00
#
_symmetry.space_group_name_H-M   'P 1'
#
loop_
_entity.id
_entity.type
_entity.pdbx_description
1 polymer ?
#
loop_
_entity_poly.entity_id
_entity_poly.type
_entity_poly.pdbx_seq_one_letter_code
_entity_poly.pdbx_strand_id
1 'polypeptide(L)'
;MNIKHLLVFTSLVVAISCCLSVDPVFGQKKNGDKGEEDKDELASASIPEEEMESYRKQASQIVKFLESTLNFLADKSNTVKEKETIINESYSKFFWDDEVQVEDDLDEKRLVPLYKDVQAYLTDVDFFFKEAKFSYQVQDVNVMSTSAGKTFFKVTANRSLKGLTVDGDSVNSNMVRYIEINYDENKKQIKIVSIYTTKLNEKEDLRNWWNGLSQGWREIFGKDLKVAPGLMLSDVKNYNDTVAIVDSMPIMIQDSRIYGLFLKIVDSKSIDLSGNLMVSDLEPLTKLSHLTTINLSNAPVSDLMPLRNLNALENLDISGTQVSSLNPLKYCNYIRELQLSNTGITEISIVSSFPGLEVLDISDTDVSDLVPLAELTNLQTLLINNTPVRDLGPLRDLRKLQILNFSNTAVTDIKPLEDLEALQAVIFNQTDVNTLKPLADLPVLERIYCDQTKIRKNNAVQFMIDHPGVVVSFAPTQLERWWESMSQEWHKIFYIYRELDTKPTLEQLHSLMTIDSLNISGRSEIKSLSPLTELPRLHWLDCSLTPVSSLDPLNDLLDLSYLNAKSTGITSVGPLAALAKLNFLNLDNTKVTDISPLTRLTGMELILADNSGITKKEANEFMAKNSGCLVISQTYENTNWWKALSGPWKDIFKEELKITKDPDKYQLQEIASLNSLSIKDNPRITSVQPVLFLSLLNEFRFSDTRVTSLDPLRRMNWLKRLGFPKNAISDLSPLSNLRGLIELDFENTQVEKLRSIENLTNMEVLKLSGTPVKNLKYISRMTKLQVVELYNTRINKIDELNNMKNLKSIKIFNTRVSSKRVNRFKMLHPGCKVDYY
;
A
#
# COMPACT_ATOMS: atom_id res chain seq x y z
N MET A 1 -17.97 -21.49 -23.37
CA MET A 1 -17.41 -21.64 -24.73
C MET A 1 -15.91 -21.90 -24.58
N ASN A 2 -15.40 -22.94 -25.24
CA ASN A 2 -14.04 -23.52 -25.19
C ASN A 2 -13.66 -24.40 -23.99
N ILE A 3 -14.21 -25.61 -24.08
CA ILE A 3 -13.68 -26.92 -23.67
C ILE A 3 -12.51 -27.32 -24.58
N LYS A 4 -11.47 -27.99 -24.06
CA LYS A 4 -10.78 -29.17 -24.67
C LYS A 4 -9.47 -29.53 -23.94
N HIS A 5 -9.44 -30.67 -23.25
CA HIS A 5 -8.89 -31.92 -23.79
C HIS A 5 -8.90 -33.04 -22.71
N LEU A 6 -9.81 -33.99 -22.92
CA LEU A 6 -9.82 -35.35 -22.36
C LEU A 6 -10.10 -36.25 -23.56
N LEU A 7 -9.33 -37.33 -23.79
CA LEU A 7 -9.76 -38.56 -24.51
C LEU A 7 -8.62 -39.61 -24.57
N VAL A 8 -8.92 -40.76 -23.95
CA VAL A 8 -8.80 -42.16 -24.47
C VAL A 8 -7.48 -42.93 -24.27
N PHE A 9 -7.52 -44.02 -23.50
CA PHE A 9 -7.67 -45.40 -24.02
C PHE A 9 -8.01 -46.42 -22.91
N THR A 10 -9.03 -47.23 -23.16
CA THR A 10 -9.39 -48.50 -22.51
C THR A 10 -8.74 -49.66 -23.26
N SER A 11 -8.34 -50.75 -22.57
CA SER A 11 -8.82 -52.13 -22.84
C SER A 11 -7.94 -53.27 -22.27
N LEU A 12 -8.65 -54.13 -21.53
CA LEU A 12 -8.64 -55.61 -21.51
C LEU A 12 -7.50 -56.45 -20.90
N VAL A 13 -7.98 -57.29 -19.97
CA VAL A 13 -7.39 -58.43 -19.28
C VAL A 13 -7.37 -59.67 -20.18
N VAL A 14 -6.30 -60.48 -20.08
CA VAL A 14 -6.31 -61.93 -20.38
C VAL A 14 -5.74 -62.68 -19.17
N ALA A 15 -6.45 -63.73 -18.78
CA ALA A 15 -6.22 -64.58 -17.61
C ALA A 15 -5.05 -65.55 -17.76
N ILE A 16 -4.48 -66.00 -16.63
CA ILE A 16 -4.13 -67.41 -16.35
C ILE A 16 -4.30 -67.64 -14.84
N SER A 17 -5.01 -68.72 -14.52
CA SER A 17 -5.20 -69.29 -13.19
C SER A 17 -4.19 -70.43 -13.01
N CYS A 18 -3.51 -70.52 -11.87
CA CYS A 18 -3.02 -71.79 -11.29
C CYS A 18 -2.78 -71.63 -9.79
N CYS A 19 -3.36 -72.57 -9.03
CA CYS A 19 -3.14 -72.79 -7.61
C CYS A 19 -1.67 -73.02 -7.28
N LEU A 20 -1.23 -72.56 -6.10
CA LEU A 20 -0.43 -73.33 -5.13
C LEU A 20 -0.33 -72.53 -3.82
N SER A 21 -0.74 -73.18 -2.73
CA SER A 21 -0.52 -72.79 -1.35
C SER A 21 0.96 -72.88 -1.00
N VAL A 22 1.62 -71.75 -0.70
CA VAL A 22 2.94 -71.71 -0.06
C VAL A 22 3.06 -70.43 0.77
N ASP A 23 3.48 -70.57 2.04
CA ASP A 23 3.76 -69.47 2.96
C ASP A 23 4.89 -68.56 2.43
N PRO A 24 4.74 -67.23 2.39
CA PRO A 24 5.86 -66.33 2.13
C PRO A 24 6.55 -65.90 3.44
N VAL A 25 7.87 -65.95 3.40
CA VAL A 25 8.77 -65.35 4.39
C VAL A 25 8.89 -63.86 4.09
N PHE A 26 8.75 -63.01 5.10
CA PHE A 26 8.77 -61.55 4.99
C PHE A 26 10.16 -61.02 4.59
N GLY A 27 10.18 -60.08 3.62
CA GLY A 27 11.39 -59.36 3.20
C GLY A 27 11.63 -59.22 1.69
N GLN A 28 10.67 -59.53 0.80
CA GLN A 28 10.80 -59.24 -0.63
C GLN A 28 9.72 -58.25 -1.11
N LYS A 29 10.20 -57.09 -1.60
CA LYS A 29 9.41 -56.05 -2.25
C LYS A 29 8.61 -56.58 -3.43
N LYS A 30 7.40 -56.05 -3.63
CA LYS A 30 6.82 -55.86 -4.97
C LYS A 30 7.55 -54.67 -5.60
N ASN A 31 8.43 -54.91 -6.57
CA ASN A 31 8.94 -53.85 -7.43
C ASN A 31 7.80 -53.31 -8.29
N GLY A 32 7.49 -52.04 -8.13
CA GLY A 32 6.76 -51.25 -9.11
C GLY A 32 7.63 -50.97 -10.33
N ASP A 33 7.00 -51.04 -11.49
CA ASP A 33 7.55 -50.91 -12.84
C ASP A 33 8.38 -49.62 -13.03
N LYS A 34 9.70 -49.77 -13.07
CA LYS A 34 10.61 -48.88 -13.80
C LYS A 34 11.55 -49.77 -14.59
N GLY A 35 11.41 -49.72 -15.92
CA GLY A 35 12.25 -50.46 -16.83
C GLY A 35 13.71 -50.03 -16.73
N GLU A 36 14.55 -50.98 -16.36
CA GLU A 36 15.92 -51.14 -16.85
C GLU A 36 16.23 -52.63 -16.80
N GLU A 37 16.62 -53.18 -17.95
CA GLU A 37 17.02 -54.58 -18.11
C GLU A 37 18.34 -54.80 -17.36
N ASP A 38 18.30 -55.58 -16.28
CA ASP A 38 19.44 -56.37 -15.85
C ASP A 38 18.97 -57.75 -15.38
N LYS A 39 19.34 -58.77 -16.15
CA LYS A 39 19.23 -60.17 -15.79
C LYS A 39 20.41 -60.52 -14.91
N ASP A 40 20.23 -60.46 -13.60
CA ASP A 40 21.14 -61.14 -12.66
C ASP A 40 20.39 -62.26 -11.92
N GLU A 41 20.95 -63.46 -12.07
CA GLU A 41 20.57 -64.68 -11.35
C GLU A 41 20.69 -64.45 -9.84
N LEU A 42 19.63 -64.70 -9.07
CA LEU A 42 19.67 -64.73 -7.60
C LEU A 42 20.58 -65.85 -7.11
N ALA A 43 21.83 -65.52 -6.84
CA ALA A 43 22.73 -66.34 -6.02
C ALA A 43 22.22 -66.37 -4.57
N SER A 44 22.28 -67.54 -3.93
CA SER A 44 21.89 -67.74 -2.52
C SER A 44 22.86 -67.00 -1.59
N ALA A 45 22.43 -65.87 -1.04
CA ALA A 45 23.17 -65.10 -0.04
C ALA A 45 23.23 -65.85 1.30
N SER A 46 24.36 -66.53 1.57
CA SER A 46 24.63 -67.18 2.86
C SER A 46 25.87 -66.56 3.52
N ILE A 47 25.78 -66.35 4.83
CA ILE A 47 26.89 -65.82 5.63
C ILE A 47 27.96 -66.91 5.74
N PRO A 48 29.26 -66.62 5.48
CA PRO A 48 30.34 -67.59 5.68
C PRO A 48 30.35 -68.14 7.10
N GLU A 49 30.54 -69.46 7.25
CA GLU A 49 30.46 -70.16 8.54
C GLU A 49 31.46 -69.60 9.58
N GLU A 50 32.60 -69.08 9.13
CA GLU A 50 33.63 -68.42 9.96
C GLU A 50 33.19 -67.08 10.55
N GLU A 51 32.25 -66.37 9.91
CA GLU A 51 31.74 -65.06 10.36
C GLU A 51 30.43 -65.17 11.16
N MET A 52 29.80 -66.35 11.18
CA MET A 52 28.48 -66.58 11.78
C MET A 52 28.40 -66.20 13.27
N GLU A 53 29.43 -66.55 14.05
CA GLU A 53 29.46 -66.24 15.49
C GLU A 53 29.63 -64.74 15.74
N SER A 54 30.37 -64.04 14.87
CA SER A 54 30.51 -62.58 14.92
C SER A 54 29.14 -61.91 14.72
N TYR A 55 28.39 -62.31 13.69
CA TYR A 55 27.06 -61.75 13.43
C TYR A 55 26.02 -62.13 14.50
N ARG A 56 26.10 -63.32 15.14
CA ARG A 56 25.29 -63.64 16.33
C ARG A 56 25.52 -62.64 17.47
N LYS A 57 26.78 -62.27 17.71
CA LYS A 57 27.14 -61.30 18.74
C LYS A 57 26.66 -59.88 18.37
N GLN A 58 26.82 -59.49 17.10
CA GLN A 58 26.30 -58.22 16.59
C GLN A 58 24.77 -58.14 16.70
N ALA A 59 24.05 -59.24 16.42
CA ALA A 59 22.60 -59.30 16.55
C ALA A 59 22.14 -58.99 17.99
N SER A 60 22.86 -59.52 18.99
CA SER A 60 22.62 -59.18 20.40
C SER A 60 22.95 -57.72 20.73
N GLN A 61 24.01 -57.17 20.14
CA GLN A 61 24.40 -55.77 20.32
C GLN A 61 23.39 -54.79 19.72
N ILE A 62 22.79 -55.12 18.58
CA ILE A 62 21.72 -54.33 17.96
C ILE A 62 20.51 -54.23 18.90
N VAL A 63 20.14 -55.30 19.61
CA VAL A 63 19.06 -55.25 20.61
C VAL A 63 19.42 -54.34 21.79
N LYS A 64 20.70 -54.31 22.21
CA LYS A 64 21.18 -53.37 23.24
C LYS A 64 21.21 -51.92 22.75
N PHE A 65 21.49 -51.71 21.47
CA PHE A 65 21.40 -50.40 20.85
C PHE A 65 19.94 -49.92 20.79
N LEU A 66 19.00 -50.78 20.39
CA LEU A 66 17.56 -50.52 20.45
C LEU A 66 17.14 -50.10 21.87
N GLU A 67 17.53 -50.86 22.90
CA GLU A 67 17.26 -50.51 24.30
C GLU A 67 17.76 -49.10 24.67
N SER A 68 18.98 -48.77 24.27
CA SER A 68 19.57 -47.45 24.54
C SER A 68 18.82 -46.33 23.83
N THR A 69 18.43 -46.57 22.58
CA THR A 69 17.63 -45.64 21.78
C THR A 69 16.27 -45.37 22.40
N LEU A 70 15.53 -46.41 22.79
CA LEU A 70 14.21 -46.25 23.41
C LEU A 70 14.30 -45.49 24.74
N ASN A 71 15.32 -45.76 25.55
CA ASN A 71 15.55 -45.02 26.79
C ASN A 71 15.92 -43.55 26.54
N PHE A 72 16.70 -43.26 25.50
CA PHE A 72 17.02 -41.88 25.11
C PHE A 72 15.76 -41.10 24.70
N LEU A 73 14.88 -41.73 23.91
CA LEU A 73 13.61 -41.14 23.49
C LEU A 73 12.65 -40.94 24.67
N ALA A 74 12.63 -41.86 25.63
CA ALA A 74 11.79 -41.76 26.82
C ALA A 74 12.25 -40.69 27.84
N ASP A 75 13.51 -40.26 27.79
CA ASP A 75 14.07 -39.26 28.72
C ASP A 75 13.69 -37.83 28.28
N LYS A 76 12.91 -37.13 29.12
CA LYS A 76 12.42 -35.76 28.85
C LYS A 76 13.47 -34.67 29.00
N SER A 77 14.64 -34.97 29.55
CA SER A 77 15.74 -34.01 29.62
C SER A 77 16.45 -33.82 28.26
N ASN A 78 16.31 -34.77 27.33
CA ASN A 78 16.88 -34.68 25.99
C ASN A 78 16.08 -33.71 25.11
N THR A 79 16.78 -33.01 24.21
CA THR A 79 16.15 -32.00 23.37
C THR A 79 15.29 -32.62 22.27
N VAL A 80 14.28 -31.87 21.81
CA VAL A 80 13.41 -32.25 20.69
C VAL A 80 14.23 -32.63 19.46
N LYS A 81 15.22 -31.80 19.13
CA LYS A 81 16.09 -31.94 17.96
C LYS A 81 16.94 -33.22 17.99
N GLU A 82 17.46 -33.59 19.16
CA GLU A 82 18.21 -34.84 19.31
C GLU A 82 17.31 -36.07 19.12
N LYS A 83 16.09 -36.04 19.68
CA LYS A 83 15.11 -37.12 19.51
C LYS A 83 14.63 -37.23 18.07
N GLU A 84 14.36 -36.10 17.43
CA GLU A 84 14.01 -36.00 16.01
C GLU A 84 15.08 -36.64 15.12
N THR A 85 16.36 -36.31 15.33
CA THR A 85 17.48 -36.89 14.57
C THR A 85 17.50 -38.42 14.69
N ILE A 86 17.06 -38.96 15.83
CA ILE A 86 16.97 -40.41 16.03
C ILE A 86 15.79 -40.99 15.27
N ILE A 87 14.60 -40.40 15.44
CA ILE A 87 13.34 -40.86 14.85
C ILE A 87 13.40 -40.81 13.32
N ASN A 88 13.98 -39.76 12.74
CA ASN A 88 13.91 -39.51 11.30
C ASN A 88 15.17 -39.91 10.51
N GLU A 89 16.34 -40.02 11.15
CA GLU A 89 17.60 -40.30 10.44
C GLU A 89 18.35 -41.51 11.01
N SER A 90 18.63 -41.51 12.32
CA SER A 90 19.56 -42.48 12.91
C SER A 90 18.97 -43.88 13.09
N TYR A 91 17.64 -44.06 13.05
CA TYR A 91 17.02 -45.39 13.10
C TYR A 91 17.52 -46.30 11.97
N SER A 92 17.81 -45.72 10.80
CA SER A 92 18.34 -46.42 9.61
C SER A 92 19.71 -47.09 9.86
N LYS A 93 20.38 -46.82 10.97
CA LYS A 93 21.64 -47.49 11.37
C LYS A 93 21.41 -48.91 11.86
N PHE A 94 20.21 -49.25 12.35
CA PHE A 94 19.93 -50.55 12.96
C PHE A 94 18.60 -51.18 12.54
N PHE A 95 17.69 -50.42 11.93
CA PHE A 95 16.55 -50.93 11.16
C PHE A 95 16.87 -51.00 9.66
N TRP A 96 16.19 -51.91 8.96
CA TRP A 96 16.35 -52.13 7.51
C TRP A 96 16.02 -50.86 6.71
N ASP A 97 14.80 -50.38 6.89
CA ASP A 97 14.21 -49.14 6.38
C ASP A 97 13.10 -48.66 7.36
N ASP A 98 12.40 -47.58 7.01
CA ASP A 98 11.23 -47.07 7.73
C ASP A 98 10.06 -48.04 7.73
N GLU A 99 9.86 -48.79 6.64
CA GLU A 99 8.72 -49.72 6.47
C GLU A 99 8.76 -50.94 7.41
N VAL A 100 9.85 -51.14 8.15
CA VAL A 100 9.98 -52.23 9.13
C VAL A 100 8.86 -52.18 10.16
N GLN A 101 8.13 -53.29 10.28
CA GLN A 101 7.00 -53.41 11.18
C GLN A 101 7.44 -53.82 12.60
N VAL A 102 7.08 -52.97 13.56
CA VAL A 102 7.30 -53.14 15.00
C VAL A 102 5.95 -53.30 15.68
N GLU A 103 5.76 -54.39 16.42
CA GLU A 103 4.58 -54.58 17.27
C GLU A 103 4.59 -53.55 18.40
N ASP A 104 3.53 -52.74 18.45
CA ASP A 104 3.27 -51.77 19.50
C ASP A 104 3.07 -52.45 20.85
N ASP A 105 4.02 -52.24 21.73
CA ASP A 105 4.10 -52.89 23.03
C ASP A 105 4.19 -51.91 24.19
N LEU A 106 3.84 -50.66 23.93
CA LEU A 106 3.89 -49.56 24.88
C LEU A 106 2.66 -49.54 25.80
N ASP A 107 1.53 -50.13 25.38
CA ASP A 107 0.31 -50.26 26.17
C ASP A 107 0.05 -51.71 26.59
N GLU A 108 0.08 -51.97 27.91
CA GLU A 108 -0.13 -53.30 28.48
C GLU A 108 -1.59 -53.78 28.45
N LYS A 109 -2.56 -52.87 28.27
CA LYS A 109 -4.00 -53.19 28.26
C LYS A 109 -4.51 -53.57 26.87
N ARG A 110 -3.65 -53.53 25.86
CA ARG A 110 -4.00 -53.78 24.46
C ARG A 110 -4.31 -55.25 24.21
N LEU A 111 -5.54 -55.54 23.80
CA LEU A 111 -6.03 -56.90 23.54
C LEU A 111 -5.62 -57.44 22.15
N VAL A 112 -5.31 -56.56 21.20
CA VAL A 112 -4.99 -56.91 19.80
C VAL A 112 -3.62 -56.32 19.41
N PRO A 113 -2.67 -57.12 18.91
CA PRO A 113 -1.38 -56.61 18.44
C PRO A 113 -1.57 -55.56 17.34
N LEU A 114 -1.02 -54.36 17.53
CA LEU A 114 -0.94 -53.31 16.52
C LEU A 114 0.49 -53.26 15.99
N TYR A 115 0.68 -53.15 14.68
CA TYR A 115 2.00 -52.95 14.09
C TYR A 115 2.15 -51.54 13.57
N LYS A 116 3.34 -50.97 13.77
CA LYS A 116 3.73 -49.63 13.38
C LYS A 116 5.00 -49.72 12.55
N ASP A 117 5.17 -48.76 11.65
CA ASP A 117 6.49 -48.51 11.07
C ASP A 117 7.47 -48.02 12.16
N VAL A 118 8.76 -47.97 11.81
CA VAL A 118 9.81 -47.65 12.79
C VAL A 118 9.61 -46.27 13.39
N GLN A 119 9.33 -45.27 12.57
CA GLN A 119 9.26 -43.88 13.01
C GLN A 119 8.08 -43.70 13.95
N ALA A 120 6.91 -44.25 13.59
CA ALA A 120 5.71 -44.25 14.41
C ALA A 120 5.94 -44.87 15.80
N TYR A 121 6.60 -46.04 15.85
CA TYR A 121 6.92 -46.68 17.14
C TYR A 121 7.88 -45.83 17.98
N LEU A 122 8.95 -45.29 17.38
CA LEU A 122 9.92 -44.46 18.09
C LEU A 122 9.30 -43.14 18.58
N THR A 123 8.44 -42.52 17.78
CA THR A 123 7.69 -41.31 18.15
C THR A 123 6.77 -41.57 19.34
N ASP A 124 6.07 -42.69 19.35
CA ASP A 124 5.17 -43.06 20.45
C ASP A 124 5.90 -43.21 21.80
N VAL A 125 7.18 -43.61 21.79
CA VAL A 125 7.98 -43.68 23.01
C VAL A 125 8.16 -42.30 23.66
N ASP A 126 8.33 -41.24 22.87
CA ASP A 126 8.35 -39.88 23.43
C ASP A 126 6.94 -39.43 23.81
N PHE A 127 5.91 -39.67 23.02
CA PHE A 127 4.56 -39.15 23.34
C PHE A 127 3.88 -39.82 24.52
N PHE A 128 4.02 -41.14 24.69
CA PHE A 128 3.22 -41.89 25.68
C PHE A 128 3.70 -41.70 27.12
N PHE A 129 4.98 -41.43 27.34
CA PHE A 129 5.59 -41.49 28.67
C PHE A 129 6.07 -40.13 29.17
N LYS A 130 5.83 -39.86 30.47
CA LYS A 130 6.56 -38.83 31.23
C LYS A 130 7.96 -39.29 31.56
N GLU A 131 8.09 -40.56 31.92
CA GLU A 131 9.34 -41.28 32.11
C GLU A 131 9.12 -42.75 31.77
N ALA A 132 10.06 -43.37 31.06
CA ALA A 132 10.04 -44.80 30.82
C ALA A 132 11.45 -45.36 30.77
N LYS A 133 11.56 -46.62 31.19
CA LYS A 133 12.78 -47.39 31.17
C LYS A 133 12.54 -48.75 30.52
N PHE A 134 13.22 -48.96 29.40
CA PHE A 134 13.25 -50.20 28.64
C PHE A 134 14.50 -51.02 29.05
N SER A 135 14.33 -52.34 29.15
CA SER A 135 15.43 -53.29 29.36
C SER A 135 15.17 -54.56 28.55
N TYR A 136 16.14 -54.98 27.73
CA TYR A 136 16.09 -56.22 26.97
C TYR A 136 17.09 -57.23 27.53
N GLN A 137 16.60 -58.42 27.82
CA GLN A 137 17.42 -59.59 28.15
C GLN A 137 17.34 -60.59 27.00
N VAL A 138 18.38 -60.64 26.16
CA VAL A 138 18.50 -61.63 25.08
C VAL A 138 18.62 -63.03 25.70
N GLN A 139 17.68 -63.91 25.38
CA GLN A 139 17.64 -65.30 25.83
C GLN A 139 18.34 -66.22 24.82
N ASP A 140 18.12 -65.99 23.54
CA ASP A 140 18.63 -66.82 22.46
C ASP A 140 18.73 -66.05 21.14
N VAL A 141 19.63 -66.46 20.25
CA VAL A 141 19.79 -65.93 18.89
C VAL A 141 19.82 -67.11 17.93
N ASN A 142 18.71 -67.43 17.28
CA ASN A 142 18.66 -68.52 16.32
C ASN A 142 19.05 -68.06 14.93
N VAL A 143 19.84 -68.88 14.22
CA VAL A 143 20.14 -68.67 12.80
C VAL A 143 19.14 -69.50 12.01
N MET A 144 18.44 -68.87 11.09
CA MET A 144 17.42 -69.52 10.27
C MET A 144 17.65 -69.15 8.80
N SER A 145 17.07 -69.94 7.90
CA SER A 145 17.11 -69.70 6.46
C SER A 145 15.70 -69.61 5.91
N THR A 146 15.48 -68.68 4.98
CA THR A 146 14.19 -68.57 4.28
C THR A 146 14.02 -69.69 3.26
N SER A 147 12.82 -69.85 2.70
CA SER A 147 12.55 -70.79 1.58
C SER A 147 13.37 -70.47 0.32
N ALA A 148 13.87 -69.23 0.20
CA ALA A 148 14.78 -68.79 -0.86
C ALA A 148 16.28 -68.91 -0.46
N GLY A 149 16.59 -69.58 0.66
CA GLY A 149 17.96 -69.84 1.10
C GLY A 149 18.70 -68.68 1.78
N LYS A 150 18.02 -67.54 2.03
CA LYS A 150 18.63 -66.37 2.66
C LYS A 150 18.77 -66.56 4.17
N THR A 151 19.96 -66.31 4.72
CA THR A 151 20.22 -66.40 6.17
C THR A 151 19.66 -65.19 6.92
N PHE A 152 19.02 -65.43 8.06
CA PHE A 152 18.57 -64.40 9.00
C PHE A 152 18.69 -64.86 10.45
N PHE A 153 18.68 -63.90 11.38
CA PHE A 153 18.75 -64.14 12.82
C PHE A 153 17.40 -63.88 13.45
N LYS A 154 16.94 -64.80 14.29
CA LYS A 154 15.78 -64.61 15.17
C LYS A 154 16.28 -64.51 16.60
N VAL A 155 16.28 -63.29 17.13
CA VAL A 155 16.63 -63.02 18.53
C VAL A 155 15.38 -63.16 19.39
N THR A 156 15.43 -64.00 20.41
CA THR A 156 14.41 -64.08 21.45
C THR A 156 14.89 -63.27 22.64
N ALA A 157 14.17 -62.22 23.03
CA ALA A 157 14.51 -61.36 24.15
C ALA A 157 13.31 -61.14 25.07
N ASN A 158 13.54 -61.12 26.38
CA ASN A 158 12.52 -60.66 27.33
C ASN A 158 12.66 -59.15 27.49
N ARG A 159 11.63 -58.40 27.08
CA ARG A 159 11.56 -56.94 27.26
C ARG A 159 10.86 -56.64 28.58
N SER A 160 11.46 -55.75 29.37
CA SER A 160 10.87 -55.09 30.54
C SER A 160 10.70 -53.59 30.27
N LEU A 161 9.53 -53.05 30.63
CA LEU A 161 9.13 -51.66 30.42
C LEU A 161 8.49 -51.20 31.73
N LYS A 162 9.11 -50.21 32.36
CA LYS A 162 8.58 -49.54 33.53
C LYS A 162 8.52 -48.05 33.26
N GLY A 163 7.39 -47.43 33.49
CA GLY A 163 7.24 -46.01 33.24
C GLY A 163 5.96 -45.42 33.81
N LEU A 164 5.84 -44.11 33.66
CA LEU A 164 4.66 -43.33 33.98
C LEU A 164 4.15 -42.70 32.69
N THR A 165 2.90 -42.95 32.30
CA THR A 165 2.32 -42.36 31.10
C THR A 165 2.07 -40.85 31.27
N VAL A 166 1.80 -40.15 30.17
CA VAL A 166 1.35 -38.76 30.19
C VAL A 166 0.09 -38.54 31.03
N ASP A 167 -0.79 -39.54 31.11
CA ASP A 167 -2.00 -39.52 31.93
C ASP A 167 -1.74 -39.83 33.42
N GLY A 168 -0.51 -40.22 33.78
CA GLY A 168 -0.12 -40.55 35.15
C GLY A 168 -0.36 -42.01 35.54
N ASP A 169 -0.68 -42.88 34.58
CA ASP A 169 -0.79 -44.32 34.82
C ASP A 169 0.61 -44.95 34.91
N SER A 170 0.81 -45.82 35.89
CA SER A 170 2.04 -46.62 35.97
C SER A 170 1.96 -47.79 35.00
N VAL A 171 2.98 -47.95 34.16
CA VAL A 171 3.15 -49.09 33.25
C VAL A 171 4.24 -50.00 33.81
N ASN A 172 3.97 -51.30 33.89
CA ASN A 172 4.94 -52.29 34.31
C ASN A 172 4.71 -53.62 33.58
N SER A 173 5.30 -53.70 32.39
CA SER A 173 5.07 -54.79 31.46
C SER A 173 6.34 -55.59 31.22
N ASN A 174 6.24 -56.92 31.29
CA ASN A 174 7.30 -57.87 30.94
C ASN A 174 6.77 -58.87 29.92
N MET A 175 7.44 -59.03 28.79
CA MET A 175 7.00 -59.95 27.74
C MET A 175 8.14 -60.36 26.82
N VAL A 176 8.00 -61.55 26.22
CA VAL A 176 8.92 -62.06 25.22
C VAL A 176 8.71 -61.31 23.90
N ARG A 177 9.80 -60.97 23.23
CA ARG A 177 9.85 -60.35 21.90
C ARG A 177 10.75 -61.20 21.00
N TYR A 178 10.28 -61.44 19.79
CA TYR A 178 11.08 -61.99 18.70
C TYR A 178 11.51 -60.83 17.81
N ILE A 179 12.81 -60.69 17.61
CA ILE A 179 13.40 -59.66 16.76
C ILE A 179 14.08 -60.37 15.59
N GLU A 180 13.54 -60.17 14.39
CA GLU A 180 14.12 -60.70 13.16
C GLU A 180 15.13 -59.71 12.59
N ILE A 181 16.32 -60.20 12.26
CA ILE A 181 17.44 -59.40 11.77
C ILE A 181 17.96 -60.06 10.50
N ASN A 182 17.89 -59.33 9.38
CA ASN A 182 18.39 -59.81 8.10
C ASN A 182 19.81 -59.34 7.85
N TYR A 183 20.55 -60.14 7.09
CA TYR A 183 21.86 -59.79 6.56
C TYR A 183 21.72 -59.08 5.20
N ASP A 184 22.39 -57.93 5.08
CA ASP A 184 22.60 -57.18 3.84
C ASP A 184 23.99 -57.51 3.32
N GLU A 185 24.05 -58.36 2.29
CA GLU A 185 25.31 -58.83 1.72
C GLU A 185 26.09 -57.70 1.03
N ASN A 186 25.39 -56.78 0.36
CA ASN A 186 26.01 -55.67 -0.36
C ASN A 186 26.74 -54.72 0.58
N LYS A 187 26.21 -54.54 1.80
CA LYS A 187 26.77 -53.64 2.82
C LYS A 187 27.50 -54.37 3.94
N LYS A 188 27.55 -55.71 3.91
CA LYS A 188 28.11 -56.58 4.98
C LYS A 188 27.66 -56.17 6.38
N GLN A 189 26.36 -55.96 6.55
CA GLN A 189 25.77 -55.51 7.81
C GLN A 189 24.49 -56.29 8.11
N ILE A 190 24.06 -56.26 9.37
CA ILE A 190 22.79 -56.84 9.80
C ILE A 190 21.87 -55.75 10.32
N LYS A 191 20.57 -55.86 10.06
CA LYS A 191 19.58 -54.86 10.43
C LYS A 191 18.25 -55.51 10.81
N ILE A 192 17.55 -54.91 11.78
CA ILE A 192 16.23 -55.35 12.23
C ILE A 192 15.24 -55.20 11.08
N VAL A 193 14.46 -56.26 10.83
CA VAL A 193 13.40 -56.30 9.82
C VAL A 193 12.01 -56.54 10.41
N SER A 194 11.91 -56.99 11.67
CA SER A 194 10.63 -57.03 12.40
C SER A 194 10.84 -57.25 13.90
N ILE A 195 9.87 -56.80 14.72
CA ILE A 195 9.80 -57.06 16.17
C ILE A 195 8.36 -57.49 16.50
N TYR A 196 8.15 -58.67 17.11
CA TYR A 196 6.80 -59.22 17.34
C TYR A 196 6.70 -60.25 18.49
N THR A 197 5.48 -60.56 18.94
CA THR A 197 5.11 -61.70 19.82
C THR A 197 4.49 -62.85 19.05
N THR A 198 3.64 -62.53 18.08
CA THR A 198 2.92 -63.44 17.20
C THR A 198 3.15 -63.02 15.75
N LYS A 199 3.01 -63.94 14.78
CA LYS A 199 3.30 -63.59 13.37
C LYS A 199 2.23 -62.65 12.80
N LEU A 200 2.68 -61.65 12.03
CA LEU A 200 1.89 -60.66 11.30
C LEU A 200 0.97 -61.29 10.24
N ASN A 201 -0.28 -60.84 10.18
CA ASN A 201 -1.16 -60.99 9.02
C ASN A 201 -1.74 -59.62 8.65
N GLU A 202 -1.05 -58.88 7.77
CA GLU A 202 -1.43 -57.53 7.30
C GLU A 202 -2.88 -57.44 6.83
N LYS A 203 -3.33 -58.50 6.15
CA LYS A 203 -4.70 -58.65 5.67
C LYS A 203 -5.72 -58.76 6.80
N GLU A 204 -5.36 -59.40 7.90
CA GLU A 204 -6.17 -59.47 9.11
C GLU A 204 -6.14 -58.17 9.90
N ASP A 205 -5.01 -57.48 9.96
CA ASP A 205 -4.90 -56.14 10.57
C ASP A 205 -5.77 -55.11 9.84
N LEU A 206 -5.66 -55.01 8.50
CA LEU A 206 -6.50 -54.11 7.71
C LEU A 206 -7.99 -54.49 7.77
N ARG A 207 -8.30 -55.78 7.86
CA ARG A 207 -9.68 -56.24 8.09
C ARG A 207 -10.20 -55.80 9.45
N ASN A 208 -9.41 -55.99 10.51
CA ASN A 208 -9.78 -55.58 11.86
C ASN A 208 -9.93 -54.06 11.96
N TRP A 209 -9.03 -53.32 11.33
CA TRP A 209 -9.12 -51.86 11.19
C TRP A 209 -10.45 -51.45 10.53
N TRP A 210 -10.77 -51.98 9.34
CA TRP A 210 -12.03 -51.67 8.65
C TRP A 210 -13.26 -52.02 9.48
N ASN A 211 -13.27 -53.20 10.08
CA ASN A 211 -14.39 -53.68 10.89
C ASN A 211 -14.59 -52.83 12.16
N GLY A 212 -13.53 -52.20 12.67
CA GLY A 212 -13.55 -51.29 13.81
C GLY A 212 -13.99 -49.86 13.48
N LEU A 213 -14.08 -49.48 12.20
CA LEU A 213 -14.45 -48.13 11.80
C LEU A 213 -15.88 -47.76 12.19
N SER A 214 -16.07 -46.50 12.56
CA SER A 214 -17.41 -45.90 12.69
C SER A 214 -18.12 -45.85 11.33
N GLN A 215 -19.44 -45.64 11.35
CA GLN A 215 -20.19 -45.45 10.09
C GLN A 215 -19.67 -44.24 9.30
N GLY A 216 -19.38 -43.11 9.97
CA GLY A 216 -18.85 -41.92 9.31
C GLY A 216 -17.54 -42.18 8.57
N TRP A 217 -16.62 -42.93 9.19
CA TRP A 217 -15.35 -43.30 8.55
C TRP A 217 -15.52 -44.25 7.37
N ARG A 218 -16.45 -45.21 7.45
CA ARG A 218 -16.77 -46.09 6.32
C ARG A 218 -17.37 -45.32 5.14
N GLU A 219 -18.21 -44.32 5.40
CA GLU A 219 -18.75 -43.45 4.37
C GLU A 219 -17.64 -42.64 3.69
N ILE A 220 -16.70 -42.08 4.46
CA ILE A 220 -15.56 -41.33 3.93
C ILE A 220 -14.66 -42.18 3.04
N PHE A 221 -14.18 -43.31 3.56
CA PHE A 221 -13.25 -44.16 2.83
C PHE A 221 -13.91 -44.97 1.71
N GLY A 222 -15.20 -45.30 1.87
CA GLY A 222 -15.90 -46.24 1.02
C GLY A 222 -16.78 -45.62 -0.07
N LYS A 223 -17.08 -44.31 -0.04
CA LYS A 223 -18.05 -43.66 -0.93
C LYS A 223 -17.82 -43.90 -2.42
N ASP A 224 -16.55 -43.97 -2.85
CA ASP A 224 -16.17 -44.06 -4.27
C ASP A 224 -15.57 -45.43 -4.64
N LEU A 225 -15.52 -46.37 -3.70
CA LEU A 225 -14.87 -47.66 -3.88
C LEU A 225 -15.90 -48.78 -4.07
N LYS A 226 -15.93 -49.36 -5.27
CA LYS A 226 -16.90 -50.42 -5.62
C LYS A 226 -16.38 -51.82 -5.34
N VAL A 227 -17.02 -52.52 -4.39
CA VAL A 227 -16.77 -53.93 -4.13
C VAL A 227 -17.37 -54.81 -5.22
N ALA A 228 -18.55 -54.47 -5.72
CA ALA A 228 -19.22 -55.15 -6.84
C ALA A 228 -20.20 -54.19 -7.54
N PRO A 229 -20.76 -54.51 -8.72
CA PRO A 229 -21.82 -53.71 -9.33
C PRO A 229 -22.99 -53.51 -8.34
N GLY A 230 -23.27 -52.26 -7.98
CA GLY A 230 -24.34 -51.91 -7.04
C GLY A 230 -23.98 -52.05 -5.56
N LEU A 231 -22.74 -52.40 -5.21
CA LEU A 231 -22.27 -52.48 -3.82
C LEU A 231 -21.03 -51.60 -3.61
N MET A 232 -21.19 -50.55 -2.80
CA MET A 232 -20.07 -49.71 -2.38
C MET A 232 -19.37 -50.32 -1.17
N LEU A 233 -18.10 -49.97 -0.99
CA LEU A 233 -17.33 -50.40 0.17
C LEU A 233 -17.91 -49.80 1.45
N SER A 234 -18.47 -48.58 1.38
CA SER A 234 -19.17 -47.92 2.50
C SER A 234 -20.30 -48.77 3.09
N ASP A 235 -20.92 -49.64 2.29
CA ASP A 235 -22.05 -50.48 2.70
C ASP A 235 -21.58 -51.74 3.45
N VAL A 236 -20.28 -52.06 3.41
CA VAL A 236 -19.68 -53.24 4.07
C VAL A 236 -19.45 -52.95 5.55
N LYS A 237 -20.35 -53.43 6.41
CA LYS A 237 -20.30 -53.23 7.87
C LYS A 237 -19.30 -54.14 8.56
N ASN A 238 -19.15 -55.37 8.09
CA ASN A 238 -18.19 -56.33 8.61
C ASN A 238 -17.81 -57.30 7.49
N TYR A 239 -16.58 -57.80 7.49
CA TYR A 239 -16.14 -58.77 6.49
C TYR A 239 -15.13 -59.78 7.04
N ASN A 240 -15.15 -61.00 6.49
CA ASN A 240 -14.19 -62.08 6.71
C ASN A 240 -13.78 -62.73 5.37
N ASP A 241 -12.97 -63.80 5.38
CA ASP A 241 -12.39 -64.38 4.16
C ASP A 241 -13.39 -64.80 3.06
N THR A 242 -14.68 -64.95 3.37
CA THR A 242 -15.68 -65.42 2.41
C THR A 242 -16.95 -64.58 2.35
N VAL A 243 -17.26 -63.80 3.39
CA VAL A 243 -18.55 -63.11 3.55
C VAL A 243 -18.35 -61.64 3.97
N ALA A 244 -19.07 -60.74 3.31
CA ALA A 244 -19.30 -59.36 3.75
C ALA A 244 -20.73 -59.22 4.27
N ILE A 245 -20.92 -58.50 5.37
CA ILE A 245 -22.22 -58.15 5.91
C ILE A 245 -22.58 -56.76 5.40
N VAL A 246 -23.65 -56.69 4.60
CA VAL A 246 -24.22 -55.46 4.03
C VAL A 246 -25.67 -55.40 4.48
N ASP A 247 -26.05 -54.37 5.24
CA ASP A 247 -27.41 -54.22 5.80
C ASP A 247 -27.98 -55.47 6.46
N SER A 248 -27.13 -56.18 7.21
CA SER A 248 -27.46 -57.43 7.91
C SER A 248 -27.67 -58.64 6.99
N MET A 249 -27.35 -58.52 5.70
CA MET A 249 -27.34 -59.63 4.75
C MET A 249 -25.90 -60.09 4.46
N PRO A 250 -25.60 -61.40 4.56
CA PRO A 250 -24.31 -61.93 4.14
C PRO A 250 -24.23 -62.01 2.61
N ILE A 251 -23.19 -61.42 2.03
CA ILE A 251 -22.88 -61.44 0.59
C ILE A 251 -21.55 -62.16 0.39
N MET A 252 -21.53 -63.15 -0.51
CA MET A 252 -20.30 -63.83 -0.92
C MET A 252 -19.41 -62.86 -1.71
N ILE A 253 -18.15 -62.75 -1.31
CA ILE A 253 -17.21 -61.80 -1.88
C ILE A 253 -15.85 -62.46 -2.11
N GLN A 254 -15.10 -61.92 -3.07
CA GLN A 254 -13.69 -62.26 -3.26
C GLN A 254 -12.83 -61.36 -2.38
N ASP A 255 -12.31 -61.94 -1.32
CA ASP A 255 -11.49 -61.28 -0.32
C ASP A 255 -10.33 -60.44 -0.91
N SER A 256 -9.60 -61.00 -1.87
CA SER A 256 -8.49 -60.32 -2.56
C SER A 256 -8.89 -58.97 -3.17
N ARG A 257 -10.16 -58.81 -3.57
CA ARG A 257 -10.66 -57.55 -4.13
C ARG A 257 -10.82 -56.47 -3.07
N ILE A 258 -11.38 -56.81 -1.90
CA ILE A 258 -11.57 -55.84 -0.80
C ILE A 258 -10.23 -55.47 -0.19
N TYR A 259 -9.34 -56.45 0.00
CA TYR A 259 -7.97 -56.17 0.43
C TYR A 259 -7.26 -55.16 -0.49
N GLY A 260 -7.40 -55.32 -1.82
CA GLY A 260 -6.88 -54.36 -2.78
C GLY A 260 -7.53 -52.98 -2.72
N LEU A 261 -8.75 -52.83 -2.17
CA LEU A 261 -9.37 -51.54 -1.90
C LEU A 261 -8.84 -50.91 -0.61
N PHE A 262 -8.56 -51.70 0.43
CA PHE A 262 -7.94 -51.21 1.67
C PHE A 262 -6.54 -50.65 1.43
N LEU A 263 -5.73 -51.34 0.63
CA LEU A 263 -4.41 -50.83 0.24
C LEU A 263 -4.51 -49.46 -0.45
N LYS A 264 -5.51 -49.27 -1.32
CA LYS A 264 -5.76 -47.96 -1.95
C LYS A 264 -6.13 -46.87 -0.94
N ILE A 265 -6.81 -47.21 0.14
CA ILE A 265 -7.17 -46.24 1.19
C ILE A 265 -5.91 -45.88 2.00
N VAL A 266 -5.15 -46.88 2.43
CA VAL A 266 -3.91 -46.71 3.23
C VAL A 266 -2.83 -45.94 2.46
N ASP A 267 -2.74 -46.14 1.15
CA ASP A 267 -1.80 -45.43 0.26
C ASP A 267 -2.27 -43.99 -0.09
N SER A 268 -3.35 -43.48 0.51
CA SER A 268 -3.87 -42.15 0.21
C SER A 268 -2.90 -41.06 0.66
N LYS A 269 -2.64 -40.11 -0.24
CA LYS A 269 -1.78 -38.95 0.05
C LYS A 269 -2.53 -37.74 0.58
N SER A 270 -3.84 -37.69 0.39
CA SER A 270 -4.68 -36.61 0.85
C SER A 270 -6.01 -37.11 1.37
N ILE A 271 -6.54 -36.40 2.36
CA ILE A 271 -7.90 -36.60 2.84
C ILE A 271 -8.56 -35.26 3.16
N ASP A 272 -9.82 -35.11 2.74
CA ASP A 272 -10.64 -33.93 3.00
C ASP A 272 -11.86 -34.33 3.82
N LEU A 273 -11.89 -33.83 5.05
CA LEU A 273 -12.94 -33.99 6.06
C LEU A 273 -13.59 -32.64 6.41
N SER A 274 -13.41 -31.63 5.56
CA SER A 274 -13.95 -30.29 5.79
C SER A 274 -15.47 -30.32 5.97
N GLY A 275 -15.95 -29.64 7.03
CA GLY A 275 -17.37 -29.58 7.40
C GLY A 275 -17.99 -30.92 7.80
N ASN A 276 -17.19 -31.98 7.99
CA ASN A 276 -17.71 -33.29 8.35
C ASN A 276 -18.10 -33.34 9.83
N LEU A 277 -19.41 -33.37 10.11
CA LEU A 277 -19.94 -33.40 11.48
C LEU A 277 -19.92 -34.79 12.12
N MET A 278 -19.59 -35.84 11.37
CA MET A 278 -19.65 -37.24 11.81
C MET A 278 -18.29 -37.77 12.30
N VAL A 279 -17.21 -36.99 12.11
CA VAL A 279 -15.85 -37.36 12.50
C VAL A 279 -15.33 -36.39 13.56
N SER A 280 -15.20 -36.89 14.79
CA SER A 280 -14.53 -36.20 15.90
C SER A 280 -13.26 -36.92 16.38
N ASP A 281 -13.16 -38.22 16.11
CA ASP A 281 -12.01 -39.07 16.42
C ASP A 281 -11.20 -39.35 15.15
N LEU A 282 -9.89 -39.09 15.23
CA LEU A 282 -8.93 -39.23 14.13
C LEU A 282 -8.14 -40.54 14.16
N GLU A 283 -8.38 -41.45 15.10
CA GLU A 283 -7.67 -42.74 15.21
C GLU A 283 -7.54 -43.50 13.88
N PRO A 284 -8.57 -43.56 13.01
CA PRO A 284 -8.44 -44.25 11.72
C PRO A 284 -7.36 -43.71 10.79
N LEU A 285 -6.96 -42.44 10.93
CA LEU A 285 -5.90 -41.83 10.12
C LEU A 285 -4.51 -42.35 10.46
N THR A 286 -4.31 -42.98 11.63
CA THR A 286 -3.02 -43.56 12.03
C THR A 286 -2.52 -44.65 11.08
N LYS A 287 -3.43 -45.27 10.30
CA LYS A 287 -3.08 -46.28 9.28
C LYS A 287 -2.68 -45.68 7.94
N LEU A 288 -2.88 -44.39 7.71
CA LEU A 288 -2.62 -43.73 6.43
C LEU A 288 -1.28 -42.96 6.53
N SER A 289 -0.18 -43.67 6.75
CA SER A 289 1.15 -43.10 7.01
C SER A 289 1.73 -42.27 5.86
N HIS A 290 1.18 -42.43 4.64
CA HIS A 290 1.56 -41.68 3.45
C HIS A 290 0.80 -40.35 3.25
N LEU A 291 -0.03 -39.95 4.22
CA LEU A 291 -0.76 -38.68 4.14
C LEU A 291 0.21 -37.49 4.15
N THR A 292 0.06 -36.66 3.12
CA THR A 292 0.76 -35.39 2.93
C THR A 292 -0.16 -34.19 3.09
N THR A 293 -1.48 -34.37 2.96
CA THR A 293 -2.47 -33.29 3.05
C THR A 293 -3.70 -33.74 3.81
N ILE A 294 -4.09 -32.99 4.84
CA ILE A 294 -5.29 -33.26 5.63
C ILE A 294 -6.07 -31.95 5.79
N ASN A 295 -7.33 -31.95 5.36
CA ASN A 295 -8.26 -30.86 5.67
C ASN A 295 -9.30 -31.35 6.70
N LEU A 296 -9.28 -30.75 7.88
CA LEU A 296 -10.19 -30.96 9.00
C LEU A 296 -11.06 -29.71 9.29
N SER A 297 -11.05 -28.72 8.39
CA SER A 297 -11.69 -27.44 8.67
C SER A 297 -13.17 -27.60 9.00
N ASN A 298 -13.66 -26.91 10.03
CA ASN A 298 -15.04 -26.98 10.51
C ASN A 298 -15.51 -28.40 10.93
N ALA A 299 -14.60 -29.33 11.19
CA ALA A 299 -14.91 -30.62 11.81
C ALA A 299 -14.91 -30.51 13.35
N PRO A 300 -15.71 -31.33 14.07
CA PRO A 300 -15.76 -31.34 15.54
C PRO A 300 -14.55 -32.08 16.17
N VAL A 301 -13.34 -31.78 15.68
CA VAL A 301 -12.08 -32.35 16.16
C VAL A 301 -11.52 -31.45 17.28
N SER A 302 -11.02 -32.07 18.34
CA SER A 302 -10.33 -31.38 19.45
C SER A 302 -8.96 -31.97 19.77
N ASP A 303 -8.70 -33.21 19.35
CA ASP A 303 -7.48 -33.94 19.64
C ASP A 303 -6.75 -34.30 18.34
N LEU A 304 -5.48 -33.88 18.25
CA LEU A 304 -4.58 -34.20 17.14
C LEU A 304 -3.63 -35.36 17.44
N MET A 305 -3.72 -36.01 18.62
CA MET A 305 -2.86 -37.14 18.97
C MET A 305 -2.80 -38.23 17.91
N PRO A 306 -3.90 -38.60 17.22
CA PRO A 306 -3.83 -39.59 16.14
C PRO A 306 -2.95 -39.18 14.94
N LEU A 307 -2.62 -37.89 14.78
CA LEU A 307 -1.77 -37.40 13.68
C LEU A 307 -0.27 -37.47 13.99
N ARG A 308 0.13 -37.79 15.22
CA ARG A 308 1.52 -37.66 15.71
C ARG A 308 2.58 -38.46 14.95
N ASN A 309 2.15 -39.46 14.19
CA ASN A 309 3.01 -40.34 13.39
C ASN A 309 2.93 -40.06 11.88
N LEU A 310 2.14 -39.07 11.46
CA LEU A 310 2.02 -38.68 10.05
C LEU A 310 3.19 -37.77 9.67
N ASN A 311 4.39 -38.34 9.67
CA ASN A 311 5.63 -37.60 9.47
C ASN A 311 5.78 -37.06 8.04
N ALA A 312 5.03 -37.60 7.07
CA ALA A 312 5.00 -37.10 5.69
C ALA A 312 4.06 -35.90 5.49
N LEU A 313 3.41 -35.39 6.55
CA LEU A 313 2.43 -34.32 6.46
C LEU A 313 3.08 -33.01 6.02
N GLU A 314 2.59 -32.45 4.90
CA GLU A 314 3.04 -31.18 4.35
C GLU A 314 1.99 -30.08 4.56
N ASN A 315 0.70 -30.41 4.42
CA ASN A 315 -0.39 -29.44 4.50
C ASN A 315 -1.44 -29.89 5.50
N LEU A 316 -1.74 -29.04 6.49
CA LEU A 316 -2.76 -29.31 7.49
C LEU A 316 -3.66 -28.09 7.69
N ASP A 317 -4.95 -28.30 7.49
CA ASP A 317 -5.99 -27.31 7.79
C ASP A 317 -6.87 -27.83 8.93
N ILE A 318 -6.86 -27.14 10.06
CA ILE A 318 -7.70 -27.41 11.24
C ILE A 318 -8.58 -26.20 11.58
N SER A 319 -8.81 -25.31 10.61
CA SER A 319 -9.52 -24.06 10.85
C SER A 319 -10.96 -24.29 11.32
N GLY A 320 -11.43 -23.57 12.32
CA GLY A 320 -12.80 -23.74 12.84
C GLY A 320 -13.02 -25.03 13.64
N THR A 321 -11.94 -25.70 14.08
CA THR A 321 -12.01 -26.87 14.98
C THR A 321 -11.89 -26.44 16.46
N GLN A 322 -12.00 -27.40 17.38
CA GLN A 322 -11.83 -27.18 18.83
C GLN A 322 -10.42 -27.51 19.32
N VAL A 323 -9.45 -27.64 18.41
CA VAL A 323 -8.06 -27.91 18.75
C VAL A 323 -7.47 -26.73 19.51
N SER A 324 -6.73 -27.04 20.58
CA SER A 324 -6.06 -26.03 21.44
C SER A 324 -4.56 -26.24 21.58
N SER A 325 -4.01 -27.32 21.02
CA SER A 325 -2.59 -27.65 21.11
C SER A 325 -2.07 -28.31 19.84
N LEU A 326 -0.89 -27.87 19.41
CA LEU A 326 -0.14 -28.42 18.27
C LEU A 326 0.91 -29.45 18.67
N ASN A 327 1.03 -29.78 19.97
CA ASN A 327 2.06 -30.70 20.46
C ASN A 327 2.14 -32.05 19.71
N PRO A 328 1.03 -32.67 19.28
CA PRO A 328 1.09 -33.90 18.48
C PRO A 328 1.90 -33.77 17.19
N LEU A 329 2.01 -32.56 16.62
CA LEU A 329 2.67 -32.33 15.33
C LEU A 329 4.18 -32.10 15.44
N LYS A 330 4.76 -32.21 16.64
CA LYS A 330 6.16 -31.84 16.94
C LYS A 330 7.22 -32.51 16.06
N TYR A 331 6.93 -33.67 15.46
CA TYR A 331 7.85 -34.39 14.56
C TYR A 331 7.43 -34.34 13.08
N CYS A 332 6.34 -33.62 12.74
CA CYS A 332 5.87 -33.41 11.37
C CYS A 332 6.70 -32.32 10.66
N ASN A 333 7.99 -32.57 10.44
CA ASN A 333 8.96 -31.53 10.05
C ASN A 333 8.87 -31.09 8.58
N TYR A 334 8.00 -31.76 7.81
CA TYR A 334 7.76 -31.46 6.40
C TYR A 334 6.57 -30.51 6.17
N ILE A 335 5.94 -30.01 7.24
CA ILE A 335 4.84 -29.04 7.14
C ILE A 335 5.32 -27.77 6.41
N ARG A 336 4.61 -27.44 5.33
CA ARG A 336 4.75 -26.24 4.49
C ARG A 336 3.56 -25.30 4.64
N GLU A 337 2.38 -25.84 4.87
CA GLU A 337 1.15 -25.07 5.04
C GLU A 337 0.39 -25.52 6.29
N LEU A 338 0.12 -24.55 7.17
CA LEU A 338 -0.58 -24.78 8.41
C LEU A 338 -1.68 -23.73 8.60
N GLN A 339 -2.94 -24.16 8.49
CA GLN A 339 -4.10 -23.30 8.70
C GLN A 339 -4.78 -23.63 10.03
N LEU A 340 -4.79 -22.65 10.93
CA LEU A 340 -5.20 -22.75 12.33
C LEU A 340 -6.32 -21.76 12.68
N SER A 341 -6.92 -21.11 11.67
CA SER A 341 -7.82 -19.99 11.87
C SER A 341 -9.02 -20.40 12.72
N ASN A 342 -9.47 -19.53 13.64
CA ASN A 342 -10.65 -19.79 14.48
C ASN A 342 -10.54 -21.11 15.27
N THR A 343 -9.45 -21.27 16.02
CA THR A 343 -9.20 -22.42 16.92
C THR A 343 -8.91 -21.95 18.34
N GLY A 344 -8.85 -22.87 19.31
CA GLY A 344 -8.51 -22.57 20.71
C GLY A 344 -7.00 -22.45 20.98
N ILE A 345 -6.18 -22.27 19.94
CA ILE A 345 -4.72 -22.21 20.07
C ILE A 345 -4.30 -20.86 20.66
N THR A 346 -3.43 -20.93 21.66
CA THR A 346 -2.84 -19.76 22.35
C THR A 346 -1.33 -19.69 22.20
N GLU A 347 -0.68 -20.84 21.95
CA GLU A 347 0.76 -21.02 21.92
C GLU A 347 1.19 -21.74 20.65
N ILE A 348 2.18 -21.17 19.95
CA ILE A 348 2.70 -21.70 18.68
C ILE A 348 4.19 -22.06 18.74
N SER A 349 4.74 -22.31 19.94
CA SER A 349 6.15 -22.66 20.12
C SER A 349 6.61 -23.83 19.22
N ILE A 350 5.74 -24.81 18.97
CA ILE A 350 5.99 -25.97 18.11
C ILE A 350 6.26 -25.60 16.66
N VAL A 351 5.74 -24.46 16.17
CA VAL A 351 5.91 -23.99 14.79
C VAL A 351 7.39 -23.80 14.42
N SER A 352 8.26 -23.55 15.40
CA SER A 352 9.73 -23.54 15.20
C SER A 352 10.33 -24.87 14.72
N SER A 353 9.58 -25.98 14.84
CA SER A 353 9.97 -27.31 14.33
C SER A 353 9.67 -27.50 12.84
N PHE A 354 9.06 -26.51 12.18
CA PHE A 354 8.67 -26.56 10.76
C PHE A 354 9.53 -25.60 9.92
N PRO A 355 10.84 -25.87 9.72
CA PRO A 355 11.74 -24.95 9.00
C PRO A 355 11.37 -24.75 7.52
N GLY A 356 10.54 -25.65 6.97
CA GLY A 356 9.98 -25.57 5.63
C GLY A 356 8.65 -24.82 5.53
N LEU A 357 8.13 -24.22 6.61
CA LEU A 357 6.83 -23.55 6.61
C LEU A 357 6.84 -22.34 5.66
N GLU A 358 5.87 -22.32 4.75
CA GLU A 358 5.68 -21.29 3.72
C GLU A 358 4.40 -20.48 3.98
N VAL A 359 3.35 -21.13 4.50
CA VAL A 359 2.05 -20.51 4.77
C VAL A 359 1.61 -20.82 6.20
N LEU A 360 1.33 -19.77 6.96
CA LEU A 360 0.76 -19.87 8.31
C LEU A 360 -0.45 -18.96 8.44
N ASP A 361 -1.58 -19.53 8.82
CA ASP A 361 -2.78 -18.79 9.21
C ASP A 361 -3.12 -19.09 10.67
N ILE A 362 -3.01 -18.09 11.53
CA ILE A 362 -3.42 -18.12 12.95
C ILE A 362 -4.50 -17.07 13.24
N SER A 363 -5.24 -16.67 12.21
CA SER A 363 -6.29 -15.67 12.35
C SER A 363 -7.37 -16.11 13.34
N ASP A 364 -7.97 -15.17 14.06
CA ASP A 364 -9.05 -15.46 15.01
C ASP A 364 -8.62 -16.49 16.09
N THR A 365 -7.37 -16.39 16.56
CA THR A 365 -6.84 -17.15 17.70
C THR A 365 -6.38 -16.20 18.81
N ASP A 366 -6.09 -16.75 19.98
CA ASP A 366 -5.59 -16.00 21.14
C ASP A 366 -4.05 -15.91 21.19
N VAL A 367 -3.37 -16.20 20.07
CA VAL A 367 -1.90 -16.12 19.97
C VAL A 367 -1.44 -14.66 20.05
N SER A 368 -0.49 -14.38 20.94
CA SER A 368 0.08 -13.03 21.13
C SER A 368 1.57 -12.92 20.85
N ASP A 369 2.31 -14.03 20.96
CA ASP A 369 3.76 -14.08 20.79
C ASP A 369 4.15 -14.70 19.44
N LEU A 370 4.93 -13.94 18.66
CA LEU A 370 5.45 -14.35 17.35
C LEU A 370 6.92 -14.77 17.38
N VAL A 371 7.58 -14.79 18.54
CA VAL A 371 8.99 -15.25 18.67
C VAL A 371 9.24 -16.60 17.99
N PRO A 372 8.34 -17.61 18.07
CA PRO A 372 8.54 -18.88 17.38
C PRO A 372 8.70 -18.79 15.85
N LEU A 373 8.31 -17.67 15.22
CA LEU A 373 8.41 -17.45 13.78
C LEU A 373 9.77 -16.88 13.34
N ALA A 374 10.62 -16.42 14.26
CA ALA A 374 11.79 -15.58 13.94
C ALA A 374 12.78 -16.22 12.96
N GLU A 375 12.92 -17.55 12.98
CA GLU A 375 13.86 -18.30 12.14
C GLU A 375 13.20 -18.96 10.92
N LEU A 376 11.90 -18.75 10.69
CA LEU A 376 11.15 -19.37 9.59
C LEU A 376 11.33 -18.61 8.27
N THR A 377 12.58 -18.53 7.82
CA THR A 377 12.99 -17.77 6.62
C THR A 377 12.35 -18.21 5.29
N ASN A 378 11.63 -19.34 5.27
CA ASN A 378 10.84 -19.79 4.12
C ASN A 378 9.39 -19.27 4.11
N LEU A 379 8.95 -18.60 5.17
CA LEU A 379 7.59 -18.09 5.30
C LEU A 379 7.31 -17.03 4.22
N GLN A 380 6.25 -17.25 3.47
CA GLN A 380 5.80 -16.41 2.35
C GLN A 380 4.47 -15.73 2.67
N THR A 381 3.57 -16.43 3.36
CA THR A 381 2.26 -15.90 3.74
C THR A 381 2.04 -16.06 5.23
N LEU A 382 1.73 -14.95 5.90
CA LEU A 382 1.40 -14.91 7.32
C LEU A 382 0.09 -14.16 7.54
N LEU A 383 -0.91 -14.86 8.04
CA LEU A 383 -2.22 -14.32 8.40
C LEU A 383 -2.38 -14.39 9.92
N ILE A 384 -2.47 -13.22 10.56
CA ILE A 384 -2.58 -13.04 12.02
C ILE A 384 -3.72 -12.09 12.39
N ASN A 385 -4.69 -11.89 11.51
CA ASN A 385 -5.78 -10.95 11.79
C ASN A 385 -6.66 -11.42 12.94
N ASN A 386 -7.26 -10.48 13.68
CA ASN A 386 -8.07 -10.75 14.87
C ASN A 386 -7.30 -11.50 15.98
N THR A 387 -6.03 -11.13 16.20
CA THR A 387 -5.20 -11.68 17.29
C THR A 387 -4.75 -10.58 18.26
N PRO A 388 -4.39 -10.91 19.51
CA PRO A 388 -3.85 -9.95 20.48
C PRO A 388 -2.40 -9.50 20.21
N VAL A 389 -1.83 -9.82 19.04
CA VAL A 389 -0.45 -9.45 18.66
C VAL A 389 -0.23 -7.94 18.70
N ARG A 390 0.95 -7.55 19.19
CA ARG A 390 1.39 -6.14 19.32
C ARG A 390 2.75 -5.86 18.69
N ASP A 391 3.62 -6.86 18.64
CA ASP A 391 5.01 -6.72 18.22
C ASP A 391 5.28 -7.56 16.96
N LEU A 392 5.76 -6.90 15.90
CA LEU A 392 6.18 -7.54 14.66
C LEU A 392 7.71 -7.75 14.61
N GLY A 393 8.45 -7.43 15.68
CA GLY A 393 9.90 -7.59 15.78
C GLY A 393 10.43 -8.96 15.34
N PRO A 394 9.78 -10.08 15.70
CA PRO A 394 10.17 -11.41 15.23
C PRO A 394 10.14 -11.59 13.69
N LEU A 395 9.38 -10.77 12.96
CA LEU A 395 9.25 -10.91 11.51
C LEU A 395 10.38 -10.24 10.73
N ARG A 396 11.26 -9.47 11.38
CA ARG A 396 12.20 -8.54 10.72
C ARG A 396 13.15 -9.20 9.72
N ASP A 397 13.43 -10.49 9.87
CA ASP A 397 14.42 -11.24 9.08
C ASP A 397 13.74 -12.21 8.07
N LEU A 398 12.40 -12.20 7.96
CA LEU A 398 11.63 -13.06 7.06
C LEU A 398 11.62 -12.54 5.62
N ARG A 399 12.79 -12.47 5.00
CA ARG A 399 13.03 -11.85 3.68
C ARG A 399 12.23 -12.46 2.51
N LYS A 400 11.62 -13.64 2.68
CA LYS A 400 10.73 -14.27 1.69
C LYS A 400 9.24 -13.97 1.90
N LEU A 401 8.87 -13.23 2.95
CA LEU A 401 7.49 -12.91 3.25
C LEU A 401 6.92 -12.00 2.16
N GLN A 402 5.86 -12.47 1.50
CA GLN A 402 5.18 -11.80 0.39
C GLN A 402 3.85 -11.19 0.82
N ILE A 403 3.12 -11.87 1.69
CA ILE A 403 1.79 -11.45 2.14
C ILE A 403 1.75 -11.46 3.66
N LEU A 404 1.40 -10.31 4.25
CA LEU A 404 1.19 -10.18 5.69
C LEU A 404 -0.17 -9.54 5.97
N ASN A 405 -1.03 -10.23 6.70
CA ASN A 405 -2.28 -9.67 7.21
C ASN A 405 -2.28 -9.64 8.74
N PHE A 406 -2.30 -8.45 9.32
CA PHE A 406 -2.41 -8.21 10.76
C PHE A 406 -3.58 -7.27 11.10
N SER A 407 -4.64 -7.33 10.31
CA SER A 407 -5.85 -6.54 10.56
C SER A 407 -6.46 -6.83 11.93
N ASN A 408 -7.06 -5.83 12.57
CA ASN A 408 -7.68 -5.96 13.89
C ASN A 408 -6.74 -6.56 14.95
N THR A 409 -5.50 -6.09 14.96
CA THR A 409 -4.50 -6.37 16.00
C THR A 409 -4.14 -5.08 16.76
N ALA A 410 -3.37 -5.20 17.83
CA ALA A 410 -2.91 -4.05 18.61
C ALA A 410 -1.52 -3.53 18.14
N VAL A 411 -1.11 -3.88 16.91
CA VAL A 411 0.13 -3.40 16.29
C VAL A 411 0.03 -1.90 15.99
N THR A 412 1.12 -1.18 16.29
CA THR A 412 1.24 0.26 16.02
C THR A 412 2.54 0.62 15.30
N ASP A 413 3.60 -0.15 15.51
CA ASP A 413 4.90 0.01 14.88
C ASP A 413 5.09 -1.03 13.78
N ILE A 414 5.33 -0.56 12.56
CA ILE A 414 5.60 -1.39 11.37
C ILE A 414 7.06 -1.27 10.91
N LYS A 415 7.93 -0.65 11.71
CA LYS A 415 9.37 -0.59 11.42
C LYS A 415 10.00 -1.96 11.14
N PRO A 416 9.62 -3.07 11.81
CA PRO A 416 10.16 -4.39 11.47
C PRO A 416 9.95 -4.83 10.01
N LEU A 417 9.04 -4.18 9.26
CA LEU A 417 8.77 -4.52 7.87
C LEU A 417 9.72 -3.84 6.86
N GLU A 418 10.59 -2.93 7.30
CA GLU A 418 11.41 -2.03 6.44
C GLU A 418 12.34 -2.76 5.46
N ASP A 419 12.82 -3.95 5.83
CA ASP A 419 13.75 -4.73 5.03
C ASP A 419 13.11 -6.00 4.41
N LEU A 420 11.77 -6.12 4.39
CA LEU A 420 11.09 -7.29 3.81
C LEU A 420 11.00 -7.19 2.29
N GLU A 421 12.13 -7.37 1.61
CA GLU A 421 12.31 -7.12 0.17
C GLU A 421 11.36 -7.90 -0.75
N ALA A 422 10.78 -9.01 -0.30
CA ALA A 422 9.81 -9.80 -1.06
C ALA A 422 8.34 -9.41 -0.80
N LEU A 423 8.07 -8.45 0.09
CA LEU A 423 6.72 -8.11 0.54
C LEU A 423 5.94 -7.42 -0.59
N GLN A 424 4.90 -8.11 -1.07
CA GLN A 424 4.03 -7.66 -2.17
C GLN A 424 2.75 -7.02 -1.64
N ALA A 425 2.19 -7.55 -0.55
CA ALA A 425 0.95 -7.09 0.02
C ALA A 425 1.00 -7.05 1.55
N VAL A 426 0.53 -5.94 2.12
CA VAL A 426 0.36 -5.78 3.56
C VAL A 426 -1.04 -5.28 3.88
N ILE A 427 -1.72 -5.99 4.77
CA ILE A 427 -3.11 -5.74 5.16
C ILE A 427 -3.14 -5.50 6.67
N PHE A 428 -3.54 -4.29 7.09
CA PHE A 428 -3.57 -3.90 8.50
C PHE A 428 -4.75 -2.99 8.83
N ASN A 429 -5.90 -3.34 8.27
CA ASN A 429 -7.14 -2.64 8.56
C ASN A 429 -7.44 -2.68 10.07
N GLN A 430 -8.08 -1.64 10.60
CA GLN A 430 -8.48 -1.58 12.02
C GLN A 430 -7.30 -1.74 12.98
N THR A 431 -6.17 -1.10 12.67
CA THR A 431 -5.00 -1.01 13.56
C THR A 431 -4.69 0.44 13.91
N ASP A 432 -3.83 0.65 14.89
CA ASP A 432 -3.44 1.98 15.35
C ASP A 432 -2.20 2.54 14.61
N VAL A 433 -1.80 1.91 13.50
CA VAL A 433 -0.69 2.33 12.62
C VAL A 433 -0.98 3.72 12.05
N ASN A 434 0.02 4.60 12.07
CA ASN A 434 -0.12 6.02 11.72
C ASN A 434 0.80 6.51 10.59
N THR A 435 1.67 5.64 10.07
CA THR A 435 2.66 6.00 9.05
C THR A 435 2.89 4.84 8.08
N LEU A 436 3.22 5.17 6.84
CA LEU A 436 3.62 4.23 5.78
C LEU A 436 5.13 4.23 5.53
N LYS A 437 5.90 5.08 6.24
CA LYS A 437 7.32 5.31 5.94
C LYS A 437 8.17 4.02 5.86
N PRO A 438 8.02 3.04 6.78
CA PRO A 438 8.79 1.80 6.69
C PRO A 438 8.53 0.98 5.41
N LEU A 439 7.47 1.26 4.67
CA LEU A 439 7.12 0.51 3.45
C LEU A 439 7.63 1.18 2.16
N ALA A 440 8.25 2.37 2.26
CA ALA A 440 8.59 3.22 1.12
C ALA A 440 9.62 2.58 0.17
N ASP A 441 10.66 1.95 0.74
CA ASP A 441 11.79 1.44 -0.04
C ASP A 441 11.64 -0.03 -0.46
N LEU A 442 10.45 -0.63 -0.27
CA LEU A 442 10.18 -2.02 -0.61
C LEU A 442 10.01 -2.20 -2.14
N PRO A 443 10.87 -2.98 -2.81
CA PRO A 443 11.02 -2.94 -4.27
C PRO A 443 9.89 -3.60 -5.05
N VAL A 444 9.15 -4.53 -4.43
CA VAL A 444 8.09 -5.31 -5.06
C VAL A 444 6.73 -5.10 -4.40
N LEU A 445 6.60 -4.07 -3.55
CA LEU A 445 5.34 -3.77 -2.89
C LEU A 445 4.31 -3.32 -3.93
N GLU A 446 3.14 -3.94 -3.92
CA GLU A 446 2.06 -3.64 -4.85
C GLU A 446 0.85 -3.06 -4.10
N ARG A 447 0.57 -3.56 -2.89
CA ARG A 447 -0.73 -3.34 -2.24
C ARG A 447 -0.60 -3.09 -0.75
N ILE A 448 -1.24 -2.02 -0.30
CA ILE A 448 -1.41 -1.67 1.12
C ILE A 448 -2.90 -1.52 1.40
N TYR A 449 -3.43 -2.27 2.36
CA TYR A 449 -4.80 -2.10 2.85
C TYR A 449 -4.77 -1.59 4.29
N CYS A 450 -5.23 -0.37 4.51
CA CYS A 450 -5.10 0.33 5.78
C CYS A 450 -6.39 1.07 6.17
N ASP A 451 -7.56 0.47 5.92
CA ASP A 451 -8.84 1.00 6.33
C ASP A 451 -8.95 1.12 7.86
N GLN A 452 -9.62 2.18 8.32
CA GLN A 452 -9.81 2.43 9.76
C GLN A 452 -8.50 2.45 10.58
N THR A 453 -7.43 2.98 9.98
CA THR A 453 -6.15 3.23 10.65
C THR A 453 -5.97 4.72 11.01
N LYS A 454 -4.84 5.09 11.61
CA LYS A 454 -4.47 6.50 11.87
C LYS A 454 -3.73 7.16 10.69
N ILE A 455 -3.61 6.47 9.56
CA ILE A 455 -3.05 7.04 8.32
C ILE A 455 -4.04 8.06 7.75
N ARG A 456 -3.58 9.30 7.56
CA ARG A 456 -4.40 10.36 6.96
C ARG A 456 -4.51 10.14 5.44
N LYS A 457 -5.69 10.44 4.87
CA LYS A 457 -5.95 10.42 3.41
C LYS A 457 -4.83 11.07 2.58
N ASN A 458 -4.35 12.25 2.98
CA ASN A 458 -3.28 12.93 2.26
C ASN A 458 -1.94 12.17 2.28
N ASN A 459 -1.62 11.47 3.38
CA ASN A 459 -0.40 10.68 3.48
C ASN A 459 -0.49 9.43 2.58
N ALA A 460 -1.65 8.76 2.57
CA ALA A 460 -1.89 7.61 1.68
C ALA A 460 -1.81 8.00 0.20
N VAL A 461 -2.45 9.12 -0.17
CA VAL A 461 -2.39 9.63 -1.55
C VAL A 461 -0.97 10.05 -1.94
N GLN A 462 -0.25 10.75 -1.05
CA GLN A 462 1.14 11.14 -1.31
C GLN A 462 2.04 9.90 -1.47
N PHE A 463 1.83 8.85 -0.68
CA PHE A 463 2.57 7.61 -0.80
C PHE A 463 2.39 6.97 -2.19
N MET A 464 1.16 6.92 -2.73
CA MET A 464 0.90 6.41 -4.09
C MET A 464 1.55 7.25 -5.20
N ILE A 465 1.76 8.56 -4.97
CA ILE A 465 2.44 9.44 -5.92
C ILE A 465 3.95 9.17 -5.91
N ASP A 466 4.53 9.07 -4.71
CA ASP A 466 5.96 8.86 -4.53
C ASP A 466 6.38 7.44 -4.97
N HIS A 467 5.45 6.48 -4.96
CA HIS A 467 5.67 5.08 -5.34
C HIS A 467 4.67 4.62 -6.41
N PRO A 468 4.85 5.03 -7.68
CA PRO A 468 3.97 4.63 -8.78
C PRO A 468 3.99 3.10 -8.96
N GLY A 469 2.85 2.45 -8.73
CA GLY A 469 2.72 0.99 -8.75
C GLY A 469 2.20 0.42 -7.44
N VAL A 470 2.33 1.16 -6.34
CA VAL A 470 1.72 0.79 -5.05
C VAL A 470 0.32 1.38 -4.96
N VAL A 471 -0.68 0.53 -4.71
CA VAL A 471 -2.04 0.98 -4.41
C VAL A 471 -2.26 0.95 -2.91
N VAL A 472 -2.62 2.12 -2.35
CA VAL A 472 -3.01 2.26 -0.94
C VAL A 472 -4.53 2.36 -0.85
N SER A 473 -5.13 1.31 -0.28
CA SER A 473 -6.56 1.17 -0.09
C SER A 473 -6.98 1.61 1.32
N PHE A 474 -7.94 2.54 1.40
CA PHE A 474 -8.46 3.11 2.65
C PHE A 474 -9.89 3.63 2.48
N ALA A 475 -10.72 3.54 3.52
CA ALA A 475 -12.12 4.01 3.48
C ALA A 475 -12.94 3.50 2.26
N PRO A 476 -12.92 2.18 1.95
CA PRO A 476 -13.48 1.62 0.73
C PRO A 476 -14.94 1.98 0.52
N THR A 477 -15.75 1.89 1.57
CA THR A 477 -17.19 2.18 1.51
C THR A 477 -17.47 3.64 1.14
N GLN A 478 -16.62 4.59 1.55
CA GLN A 478 -16.83 5.99 1.18
C GLN A 478 -16.51 6.22 -0.30
N LEU A 479 -15.43 5.60 -0.78
CA LEU A 479 -15.01 5.70 -2.17
C LEU A 479 -16.00 5.02 -3.13
N GLU A 480 -16.51 3.85 -2.76
CA GLU A 480 -17.57 3.16 -3.51
C GLU A 480 -18.85 4.01 -3.59
N ARG A 481 -19.31 4.57 -2.45
CA ARG A 481 -20.48 5.47 -2.45
C ARG A 481 -20.27 6.71 -3.30
N TRP A 482 -19.07 7.30 -3.26
CA TRP A 482 -18.71 8.41 -4.13
C TRP A 482 -18.83 8.00 -5.61
N TRP A 483 -18.26 6.85 -5.98
CA TRP A 483 -18.33 6.31 -7.33
C TRP A 483 -19.77 6.04 -7.77
N GLU A 484 -20.60 5.42 -6.92
CA GLU A 484 -22.00 5.11 -7.22
C GLU A 484 -22.88 6.36 -7.32
N SER A 485 -22.57 7.42 -6.55
CA SER A 485 -23.33 8.68 -6.58
C SER A 485 -23.09 9.52 -7.84
N MET A 486 -22.06 9.18 -8.61
CA MET A 486 -21.58 9.92 -9.76
C MET A 486 -22.49 9.74 -10.98
N SER A 487 -22.60 10.77 -11.82
CA SER A 487 -23.37 10.66 -13.06
C SER A 487 -22.65 9.78 -14.09
N GLN A 488 -23.41 9.14 -14.98
CA GLN A 488 -22.87 8.31 -16.07
C GLN A 488 -21.83 9.06 -16.93
N GLU A 489 -21.98 10.37 -17.09
CA GLU A 489 -21.05 11.18 -17.88
C GLU A 489 -19.70 11.36 -17.20
N TRP A 490 -19.70 11.44 -15.87
CA TRP A 490 -18.47 11.45 -15.10
C TRP A 490 -17.80 10.07 -15.08
N HIS A 491 -18.58 8.98 -15.02
CA HIS A 491 -18.01 7.63 -15.21
C HIS A 491 -17.29 7.52 -16.57
N LYS A 492 -17.90 7.99 -17.67
CA LYS A 492 -17.26 7.99 -19.00
C LYS A 492 -15.93 8.77 -19.02
N ILE A 493 -15.84 9.88 -18.28
CA ILE A 493 -14.59 10.64 -18.17
C ILE A 493 -13.51 9.78 -17.52
N PHE A 494 -13.79 9.19 -16.36
CA PHE A 494 -12.79 8.41 -15.64
C PHE A 494 -12.45 7.07 -16.31
N TYR A 495 -13.42 6.41 -16.96
CA TYR A 495 -13.16 5.23 -17.80
C TYR A 495 -12.10 5.51 -18.86
N ILE A 496 -12.18 6.66 -19.54
CA ILE A 496 -11.21 7.04 -20.58
C ILE A 496 -9.91 7.55 -19.95
N TYR A 497 -10.00 8.32 -18.88
CA TYR A 497 -8.83 9.00 -18.31
C TYR A 497 -7.85 8.04 -17.61
N ARG A 498 -8.35 6.95 -17.03
CA ARG A 498 -7.57 5.95 -16.28
C ARG A 498 -7.77 4.52 -16.74
N GLU A 499 -8.36 4.32 -17.93
CA GLU A 499 -8.59 3.00 -18.55
C GLU A 499 -9.25 1.99 -17.60
N LEU A 500 -10.27 2.44 -16.86
CA LEU A 500 -10.91 1.59 -15.86
C LEU A 500 -11.73 0.47 -16.51
N ASP A 501 -11.83 -0.66 -15.81
CA ASP A 501 -12.71 -1.76 -16.20
C ASP A 501 -14.19 -1.40 -16.10
N THR A 502 -15.06 -2.11 -16.82
CA THR A 502 -16.52 -1.85 -16.82
C THR A 502 -17.18 -1.89 -15.44
N LYS A 503 -16.55 -2.60 -14.50
CA LYS A 503 -16.83 -2.52 -13.07
C LYS A 503 -15.48 -2.30 -12.37
N PRO A 504 -15.10 -1.05 -12.07
CA PRO A 504 -13.78 -0.77 -11.53
C PRO A 504 -13.54 -1.47 -10.20
N THR A 505 -12.33 -1.98 -10.00
CA THR A 505 -11.90 -2.45 -8.69
C THR A 505 -11.69 -1.28 -7.73
N LEU A 506 -11.72 -1.54 -6.43
CA LEU A 506 -11.42 -0.53 -5.41
C LEU A 506 -10.05 0.12 -5.64
N GLU A 507 -9.08 -0.67 -6.10
CA GLU A 507 -7.72 -0.21 -6.43
C GLU A 507 -7.73 0.77 -7.61
N GLN A 508 -8.48 0.44 -8.67
CA GLN A 508 -8.71 1.33 -9.80
C GLN A 508 -9.38 2.64 -9.36
N LEU A 509 -10.32 2.60 -8.40
CA LEU A 509 -10.92 3.81 -7.84
C LEU A 509 -9.92 4.64 -7.05
N HIS A 510 -9.06 4.03 -6.23
CA HIS A 510 -8.02 4.75 -5.48
C HIS A 510 -6.99 5.40 -6.41
N SER A 511 -6.70 4.78 -7.55
CA SER A 511 -5.85 5.37 -8.58
C SER A 511 -6.37 6.70 -9.11
N LEU A 512 -7.69 6.95 -9.04
CA LEU A 512 -8.29 8.23 -9.44
C LEU A 512 -7.85 9.38 -8.51
N MET A 513 -7.60 9.10 -7.23
CA MET A 513 -7.24 10.13 -6.24
C MET A 513 -5.86 10.76 -6.50
N THR A 514 -5.07 10.14 -7.38
CA THR A 514 -3.77 10.64 -7.85
C THR A 514 -3.87 11.62 -9.03
N ILE A 515 -5.08 11.81 -9.60
CA ILE A 515 -5.28 12.70 -10.74
C ILE A 515 -4.92 14.13 -10.34
N ASP A 516 -4.00 14.72 -11.11
CA ASP A 516 -3.40 16.02 -10.86
C ASP A 516 -3.87 17.08 -11.87
N SER A 517 -4.36 16.62 -13.02
CA SER A 517 -4.79 17.45 -14.14
C SER A 517 -6.04 16.86 -14.79
N LEU A 518 -7.05 17.68 -15.06
CA LEU A 518 -8.27 17.19 -15.69
C LEU A 518 -8.85 18.17 -16.71
N ASN A 519 -9.12 17.68 -17.92
CA ASN A 519 -9.81 18.42 -18.96
C ASN A 519 -11.21 17.83 -19.20
N ILE A 520 -12.24 18.58 -18.79
CA ILE A 520 -13.64 18.27 -19.03
C ILE A 520 -14.29 19.28 -19.98
N SER A 521 -13.49 20.08 -20.69
CA SER A 521 -13.97 21.14 -21.57
C SER A 521 -14.91 20.63 -22.65
N GLY A 522 -15.97 21.39 -22.93
CA GLY A 522 -16.94 21.12 -24.00
C GLY A 522 -17.94 20.01 -23.69
N ARG A 523 -17.87 19.41 -22.50
CA ARG A 523 -18.79 18.34 -22.08
C ARG A 523 -20.10 18.95 -21.57
N SER A 524 -21.05 19.13 -22.49
CA SER A 524 -22.33 19.82 -22.27
C SER A 524 -23.23 19.19 -21.21
N GLU A 525 -22.99 17.93 -20.85
CA GLU A 525 -23.75 17.18 -19.87
C GLU A 525 -23.25 17.37 -18.43
N ILE A 526 -22.03 17.89 -18.26
CA ILE A 526 -21.40 18.11 -16.95
C ILE A 526 -21.93 19.40 -16.33
N LYS A 527 -22.88 19.26 -15.42
CA LYS A 527 -23.53 20.39 -14.70
C LYS A 527 -22.94 20.69 -13.34
N SER A 528 -22.21 19.74 -12.75
CA SER A 528 -21.63 19.85 -11.42
C SER A 528 -20.22 19.29 -11.37
N LEU A 529 -19.38 19.92 -10.55
CA LEU A 529 -18.00 19.51 -10.25
C LEU A 529 -17.89 18.62 -9.01
N SER A 530 -19.02 18.17 -8.43
CA SER A 530 -19.05 17.37 -7.19
C SER A 530 -18.05 16.22 -7.14
N PRO A 531 -17.80 15.44 -8.22
CA PRO A 531 -16.84 14.35 -8.17
C PRO A 531 -15.40 14.78 -7.86
N LEU A 532 -15.04 16.04 -8.12
CA LEU A 532 -13.68 16.55 -7.93
C LEU A 532 -13.29 16.67 -6.44
N THR A 533 -14.24 16.62 -5.50
CA THR A 533 -13.95 16.67 -4.05
C THR A 533 -13.07 15.51 -3.58
N GLU A 534 -13.07 14.39 -4.31
CA GLU A 534 -12.25 13.22 -4.00
C GLU A 534 -10.89 13.22 -4.73
N LEU A 535 -10.54 14.30 -5.43
CA LEU A 535 -9.28 14.46 -6.17
C LEU A 535 -8.36 15.48 -5.48
N PRO A 536 -7.78 15.17 -4.31
CA PRO A 536 -7.08 16.15 -3.47
C PRO A 536 -5.80 16.72 -4.11
N ARG A 537 -5.33 16.14 -5.21
CA ARG A 537 -4.10 16.53 -5.93
C ARG A 537 -4.34 17.37 -7.18
N LEU A 538 -5.59 17.64 -7.51
CA LEU A 538 -5.94 18.36 -8.72
C LEU A 538 -5.35 19.78 -8.68
N HIS A 539 -4.29 20.00 -9.46
CA HIS A 539 -3.62 21.29 -9.59
C HIS A 539 -4.08 22.04 -10.86
N TRP A 540 -4.53 21.32 -11.89
CA TRP A 540 -4.96 21.89 -13.17
C TRP A 540 -6.34 21.40 -13.57
N LEU A 541 -7.27 22.33 -13.80
CA LEU A 541 -8.63 22.00 -14.23
C LEU A 541 -9.05 22.88 -15.40
N ASP A 542 -9.50 22.26 -16.48
CA ASP A 542 -10.27 22.91 -17.53
C ASP A 542 -11.70 22.39 -17.56
N CYS A 543 -12.62 23.24 -17.09
CA CYS A 543 -14.07 23.00 -17.12
C CYS A 543 -14.80 23.93 -18.09
N SER A 544 -14.09 24.52 -19.05
CA SER A 544 -14.67 25.48 -19.97
C SER A 544 -15.72 24.87 -20.90
N LEU A 545 -16.63 25.69 -21.43
CA LEU A 545 -17.69 25.24 -22.34
C LEU A 545 -18.60 24.14 -21.74
N THR A 546 -18.82 24.16 -20.42
CA THR A 546 -19.75 23.28 -19.69
C THR A 546 -20.88 24.11 -19.05
N PRO A 547 -22.06 23.53 -18.74
CA PRO A 547 -23.13 24.24 -18.05
C PRO A 547 -22.89 24.40 -16.52
N VAL A 548 -21.69 24.12 -16.01
CA VAL A 548 -21.35 24.27 -14.58
C VAL A 548 -21.69 25.67 -14.08
N SER A 549 -22.41 25.76 -12.97
CA SER A 549 -22.88 27.04 -12.39
C SER A 549 -22.34 27.35 -11.00
N SER A 550 -21.69 26.38 -10.33
CA SER A 550 -21.05 26.57 -9.03
C SER A 550 -19.63 25.98 -9.00
N LEU A 551 -18.74 26.66 -8.27
CA LEU A 551 -17.37 26.24 -7.97
C LEU A 551 -17.21 25.70 -6.55
N ASP A 552 -18.29 25.57 -5.76
CA ASP A 552 -18.24 25.09 -4.37
C ASP A 552 -17.42 23.79 -4.18
N PRO A 553 -17.51 22.78 -5.09
CA PRO A 553 -16.73 21.55 -4.97
C PRO A 553 -15.20 21.74 -5.00
N LEU A 554 -14.70 22.91 -5.41
CA LEU A 554 -13.27 23.19 -5.52
C LEU A 554 -12.66 23.78 -4.24
N ASN A 555 -13.47 24.16 -3.25
CA ASN A 555 -13.04 24.96 -2.09
C ASN A 555 -11.90 24.32 -1.27
N ASP A 556 -11.85 22.99 -1.23
CA ASP A 556 -10.86 22.23 -0.45
C ASP A 556 -9.70 21.68 -1.31
N LEU A 557 -9.65 22.00 -2.60
CA LEU A 557 -8.59 21.59 -3.51
C LEU A 557 -7.39 22.52 -3.41
N LEU A 558 -6.71 22.48 -2.26
CA LEU A 558 -5.64 23.42 -1.89
C LEU A 558 -4.43 23.41 -2.84
N ASP A 559 -4.29 22.37 -3.67
CA ASP A 559 -3.25 22.24 -4.68
C ASP A 559 -3.60 22.89 -6.03
N LEU A 560 -4.85 23.34 -6.22
CA LEU A 560 -5.31 23.95 -7.47
C LEU A 560 -4.56 25.25 -7.78
N SER A 561 -3.81 25.24 -8.88
CA SER A 561 -3.03 26.39 -9.37
C SER A 561 -3.60 27.01 -10.64
N TYR A 562 -4.28 26.21 -11.47
CA TYR A 562 -4.82 26.63 -12.75
C TYR A 562 -6.30 26.22 -12.87
N LEU A 563 -7.15 27.20 -13.16
CA LEU A 563 -8.57 26.97 -13.43
C LEU A 563 -9.04 27.69 -14.71
N ASN A 564 -9.47 26.92 -15.70
CA ASN A 564 -10.19 27.44 -16.85
C ASN A 564 -11.70 27.18 -16.71
N ALA A 565 -12.45 28.23 -16.38
CA ALA A 565 -13.92 28.21 -16.24
C ALA A 565 -14.62 29.02 -17.34
N LYS A 566 -13.95 29.25 -18.48
CA LYS A 566 -14.48 30.02 -19.61
C LYS A 566 -15.81 29.44 -20.10
N SER A 567 -16.75 30.32 -20.44
CA SER A 567 -18.04 29.94 -21.04
C SER A 567 -18.83 28.95 -20.17
N THR A 568 -18.74 29.10 -18.85
CA THR A 568 -19.56 28.38 -17.87
C THR A 568 -20.66 29.27 -17.30
N GLY A 569 -21.61 28.68 -16.57
CA GLY A 569 -22.72 29.38 -15.92
C GLY A 569 -22.39 30.02 -14.57
N ILE A 570 -21.12 30.04 -14.15
CA ILE A 570 -20.72 30.51 -12.82
C ILE A 570 -20.99 32.01 -12.63
N THR A 571 -21.33 32.38 -11.40
CA THR A 571 -21.66 33.77 -10.99
C THR A 571 -20.76 34.29 -9.87
N SER A 572 -20.03 33.41 -9.19
CA SER A 572 -19.19 33.75 -8.04
C SER A 572 -17.87 32.98 -8.06
N VAL A 573 -16.81 33.62 -7.60
CA VAL A 573 -15.48 33.03 -7.35
C VAL A 573 -15.19 32.86 -5.86
N GLY A 574 -16.18 33.09 -4.99
CA GLY A 574 -16.04 32.96 -3.53
C GLY A 574 -15.40 31.64 -3.07
N PRO A 575 -15.78 30.47 -3.64
CA PRO A 575 -15.18 29.18 -3.29
C PRO A 575 -13.67 29.08 -3.55
N LEU A 576 -13.09 29.97 -4.35
CA LEU A 576 -11.66 29.94 -4.66
C LEU A 576 -10.83 30.75 -3.65
N ALA A 577 -11.46 31.46 -2.70
CA ALA A 577 -10.79 32.43 -1.83
C ALA A 577 -9.72 31.83 -0.89
N ALA A 578 -9.75 30.52 -0.64
CA ALA A 578 -8.78 29.81 0.19
C ALA A 578 -7.64 29.13 -0.62
N LEU A 579 -7.72 29.14 -1.95
CA LEU A 579 -6.81 28.41 -2.83
C LEU A 579 -5.51 29.20 -3.05
N ALA A 580 -4.64 29.21 -2.04
CA ALA A 580 -3.42 30.03 -2.01
C ALA A 580 -2.43 29.76 -3.16
N LYS A 581 -2.52 28.60 -3.82
CA LYS A 581 -1.68 28.23 -4.98
C LYS A 581 -2.27 28.65 -6.33
N LEU A 582 -3.51 29.12 -6.37
CA LEU A 582 -4.17 29.58 -7.60
C LEU A 582 -3.40 30.78 -8.16
N ASN A 583 -2.92 30.66 -9.39
CA ASN A 583 -2.17 31.70 -10.10
C ASN A 583 -2.82 32.12 -11.42
N PHE A 584 -3.58 31.22 -12.05
CA PHE A 584 -4.29 31.46 -13.30
C PHE A 584 -5.78 31.15 -13.17
N LEU A 585 -6.61 32.10 -13.62
CA LEU A 585 -8.07 31.94 -13.64
C LEU A 585 -8.66 32.49 -14.94
N ASN A 586 -9.42 31.66 -15.66
CA ASN A 586 -10.15 32.10 -16.84
C ASN A 586 -11.67 32.13 -16.58
N LEU A 587 -12.24 33.33 -16.64
CA LEU A 587 -13.65 33.68 -16.45
C LEU A 587 -14.28 34.27 -17.72
N ASP A 588 -13.61 34.16 -18.87
CA ASP A 588 -14.15 34.70 -20.13
C ASP A 588 -15.56 34.14 -20.39
N ASN A 589 -16.50 35.00 -20.78
CA ASN A 589 -17.88 34.63 -21.09
C ASN A 589 -18.64 33.94 -19.93
N THR A 590 -18.36 34.33 -18.69
CA THR A 590 -19.11 33.92 -17.49
C THR A 590 -20.08 35.02 -17.02
N LYS A 591 -20.76 34.82 -15.89
CA LYS A 591 -21.63 35.83 -15.26
C LYS A 591 -21.06 36.39 -13.97
N VAL A 592 -19.76 36.20 -13.72
CA VAL A 592 -19.07 36.74 -12.54
C VAL A 592 -19.02 38.25 -12.63
N THR A 593 -19.35 38.92 -11.53
CA THR A 593 -19.31 40.39 -11.40
C THR A 593 -18.29 40.86 -10.36
N ASP A 594 -17.98 40.03 -9.36
CA ASP A 594 -17.08 40.38 -8.27
C ASP A 594 -15.93 39.37 -8.13
N ILE A 595 -14.69 39.90 -8.17
CA ILE A 595 -13.44 39.15 -7.93
C ILE A 595 -12.76 39.55 -6.62
N SER A 596 -13.38 40.40 -5.80
CA SER A 596 -12.86 40.80 -4.49
C SER A 596 -12.57 39.64 -3.52
N PRO A 597 -13.25 38.47 -3.57
CA PRO A 597 -12.87 37.32 -2.73
C PRO A 597 -11.44 36.84 -2.98
N LEU A 598 -10.91 37.03 -4.19
CA LEU A 598 -9.57 36.58 -4.59
C LEU A 598 -8.46 37.54 -4.10
N THR A 599 -8.80 38.66 -3.49
CA THR A 599 -7.83 39.73 -3.16
C THR A 599 -6.73 39.26 -2.19
N ARG A 600 -6.97 38.18 -1.42
CA ARG A 600 -5.98 37.59 -0.50
C ARG A 600 -4.98 36.65 -1.17
N LEU A 601 -5.24 36.26 -2.42
CA LEU A 601 -4.40 35.33 -3.18
C LEU A 601 -3.23 36.10 -3.79
N THR A 602 -2.17 36.30 -3.01
CA THR A 602 -1.00 37.11 -3.43
C THR A 602 -0.19 36.49 -4.56
N GLY A 603 -0.39 35.20 -4.86
CA GLY A 603 0.24 34.47 -5.95
C GLY A 603 -0.52 34.53 -7.29
N MET A 604 -1.62 35.27 -7.38
CA MET A 604 -2.37 35.44 -8.63
C MET A 604 -1.53 36.20 -9.66
N GLU A 605 -1.41 35.63 -10.86
CA GLU A 605 -0.65 36.19 -11.98
C GLU A 605 -1.59 36.69 -13.08
N LEU A 606 -2.66 35.95 -13.39
CA LEU A 606 -3.52 36.27 -14.53
C LEU A 606 -4.99 35.88 -14.29
N ILE A 607 -5.87 36.86 -14.53
CA ILE A 607 -7.33 36.66 -14.63
C ILE A 607 -7.78 37.07 -16.02
N LEU A 608 -8.40 36.15 -16.76
CA LEU A 608 -9.11 36.46 -18.00
C LEU A 608 -10.59 36.64 -17.68
N ALA A 609 -11.21 37.73 -18.11
CA ALA A 609 -12.55 38.14 -17.71
C ALA A 609 -13.34 38.84 -18.84
N ASP A 610 -12.97 38.63 -20.11
CA ASP A 610 -13.68 39.22 -21.24
C ASP A 610 -15.11 38.68 -21.33
N ASN A 611 -16.08 39.55 -21.62
CA ASN A 611 -17.51 39.21 -21.64
C ASN A 611 -18.02 38.58 -20.33
N SER A 612 -17.36 38.85 -19.21
CA SER A 612 -17.94 38.64 -17.87
C SER A 612 -18.76 39.87 -17.45
N GLY A 613 -19.28 39.85 -16.22
CA GLY A 613 -19.87 41.02 -15.58
C GLY A 613 -18.87 41.96 -14.90
N ILE A 614 -17.56 41.65 -14.94
CA ILE A 614 -16.52 42.43 -14.28
C ILE A 614 -16.31 43.75 -15.02
N THR A 615 -16.49 44.85 -14.31
CA THR A 615 -16.30 46.20 -14.83
C THR A 615 -14.83 46.62 -14.79
N LYS A 616 -14.46 47.63 -15.59
CA LYS A 616 -13.13 48.27 -15.57
C LYS A 616 -12.74 48.71 -14.16
N LYS A 617 -13.72 49.20 -13.39
CA LYS A 617 -13.51 49.67 -12.02
C LYS A 617 -13.12 48.51 -11.12
N GLU A 618 -13.87 47.41 -11.14
CA GLU A 618 -13.58 46.21 -10.32
C GLU A 618 -12.22 45.60 -10.68
N ALA A 619 -11.92 45.46 -11.98
CA ALA A 619 -10.62 44.97 -12.45
C ALA A 619 -9.45 45.84 -11.94
N ASN A 620 -9.58 47.17 -12.03
CA ASN A 620 -8.57 48.10 -11.54
C ASN A 620 -8.43 48.08 -10.01
N GLU A 621 -9.53 48.02 -9.28
CA GLU A 621 -9.51 47.92 -7.81
C GLU A 621 -8.83 46.63 -7.34
N PHE A 622 -9.00 45.54 -8.08
CA PHE A 622 -8.30 44.29 -7.84
C PHE A 622 -6.80 44.41 -8.12
N MET A 623 -6.40 44.89 -9.31
CA MET A 623 -5.00 45.06 -9.70
C MET A 623 -4.26 46.05 -8.79
N ALA A 624 -4.94 47.08 -8.27
CA ALA A 624 -4.37 48.02 -7.30
C ALA A 624 -4.00 47.36 -5.96
N LYS A 625 -4.67 46.26 -5.59
CA LYS A 625 -4.37 45.47 -4.38
C LYS A 625 -3.45 44.28 -4.67
N ASN A 626 -3.43 43.80 -5.92
CA ASN A 626 -2.62 42.68 -6.40
C ASN A 626 -1.80 43.11 -7.60
N SER A 627 -0.72 43.87 -7.36
CA SER A 627 0.09 44.48 -8.42
C SER A 627 0.84 43.47 -9.32
N GLY A 628 0.95 42.21 -8.88
CA GLY A 628 1.52 41.11 -9.68
C GLY A 628 0.52 40.41 -10.60
N CYS A 629 -0.78 40.70 -10.46
CA CYS A 629 -1.83 40.08 -11.26
C CYS A 629 -2.29 40.98 -12.39
N LEU A 630 -2.32 40.47 -13.60
CA LEU A 630 -2.97 41.12 -14.74
C LEU A 630 -4.43 40.67 -14.84
N VAL A 631 -5.37 41.62 -14.91
CA VAL A 631 -6.80 41.32 -15.14
C VAL A 631 -7.17 41.78 -16.54
N ILE A 632 -7.32 40.83 -17.45
CA ILE A 632 -7.72 41.10 -18.84
C ILE A 632 -9.24 41.13 -18.90
N SER A 633 -9.75 42.34 -18.99
CA SER A 633 -11.16 42.61 -19.24
C SER A 633 -11.25 43.69 -20.31
N GLN A 634 -12.33 43.71 -21.09
CA GLN A 634 -12.59 44.79 -22.06
C GLN A 634 -11.59 44.84 -23.21
N THR A 635 -11.18 43.68 -23.72
CA THR A 635 -10.26 43.56 -24.85
C THR A 635 -10.75 44.35 -26.08
N TYR A 636 -12.06 44.40 -26.31
CA TYR A 636 -12.65 45.15 -27.43
C TYR A 636 -12.40 46.66 -27.31
N GLU A 637 -12.65 47.23 -26.13
CA GLU A 637 -12.42 48.64 -25.82
C GLU A 637 -10.93 49.00 -25.91
N ASN A 638 -10.05 48.17 -25.32
CA ASN A 638 -8.60 48.34 -25.38
C ASN A 638 -8.10 48.34 -26.84
N THR A 639 -8.62 47.42 -27.66
CA THR A 639 -8.26 47.29 -29.07
C THR A 639 -8.72 48.51 -29.88
N ASN A 640 -9.95 48.98 -29.65
CA ASN A 640 -10.49 50.14 -30.36
C ASN A 640 -9.76 51.43 -29.97
N TRP A 641 -9.45 51.59 -28.68
CA TRP A 641 -8.61 52.69 -28.20
C TRP A 641 -7.26 52.69 -28.92
N TRP A 642 -6.58 51.54 -28.95
CA TRP A 642 -5.29 51.39 -29.64
C TRP A 642 -5.37 51.76 -31.13
N LYS A 643 -6.39 51.25 -31.83
CA LYS A 643 -6.60 51.55 -33.25
C LYS A 643 -6.78 53.05 -33.50
N ALA A 644 -7.48 53.75 -32.60
CA ALA A 644 -7.71 55.19 -32.66
C ALA A 644 -6.49 56.06 -32.29
N LEU A 645 -5.42 55.48 -31.71
CA LEU A 645 -4.21 56.22 -31.36
C LEU A 645 -3.44 56.69 -32.61
N SER A 646 -2.95 57.92 -32.55
CA SER A 646 -1.99 58.44 -33.53
C SER A 646 -0.65 57.68 -33.47
N GLY A 647 0.06 57.60 -34.59
CA GLY A 647 1.39 56.98 -34.67
C GLY A 647 2.36 57.39 -33.54
N PRO A 648 2.55 58.68 -33.24
CA PRO A 648 3.44 59.12 -32.16
C PRO A 648 3.10 58.55 -30.78
N TRP A 649 1.82 58.37 -30.46
CA TRP A 649 1.37 57.77 -29.21
C TRP A 649 1.57 56.25 -29.19
N LYS A 650 1.39 55.58 -30.33
CA LYS A 650 1.73 54.16 -30.46
C LYS A 650 3.23 53.94 -30.25
N ASP A 651 4.07 54.80 -30.83
CA ASP A 651 5.53 54.75 -30.64
C ASP A 651 5.90 54.84 -29.14
N ILE A 652 5.29 55.76 -28.40
CA ILE A 652 5.54 55.94 -26.95
C ILE A 652 5.22 54.66 -26.17
N PHE A 653 4.03 54.09 -26.35
CA PHE A 653 3.65 52.88 -25.61
C PHE A 653 4.47 51.66 -26.03
N LYS A 654 4.83 51.57 -27.31
CA LYS A 654 5.74 50.52 -27.80
C LYS A 654 7.13 50.66 -27.18
N GLU A 655 7.64 51.86 -27.03
CA GLU A 655 8.93 52.10 -26.38
C GLU A 655 8.88 51.77 -24.89
N GLU A 656 7.86 52.25 -24.16
CA GLU A 656 7.67 52.04 -22.72
C GLU A 656 7.69 50.54 -22.34
N LEU A 657 7.00 49.70 -23.13
CA LEU A 657 6.90 48.27 -22.89
C LEU A 657 7.77 47.40 -23.82
N LYS A 658 8.65 48.02 -24.62
CA LYS A 658 9.56 47.34 -25.57
C LYS A 658 8.84 46.44 -26.58
N ILE A 659 7.69 46.88 -27.08
CA ILE A 659 6.84 46.15 -28.02
C ILE A 659 7.32 46.43 -29.45
N THR A 660 7.61 45.36 -30.20
CA THR A 660 8.14 45.45 -31.57
C THR A 660 7.07 45.33 -32.66
N LYS A 661 5.90 44.76 -32.34
CA LYS A 661 4.75 44.58 -33.24
C LYS A 661 3.54 45.37 -32.76
N ASP A 662 2.38 45.17 -33.35
CA ASP A 662 1.14 45.65 -32.73
C ASP A 662 0.82 44.79 -31.50
N PRO A 663 0.43 45.42 -30.37
CA PRO A 663 0.24 44.73 -29.10
C PRO A 663 -0.92 43.75 -29.15
N ASP A 664 -0.75 42.59 -28.51
CA ASP A 664 -1.85 41.67 -28.25
C ASP A 664 -2.71 42.14 -27.06
N LYS A 665 -3.73 41.36 -26.69
CA LYS A 665 -4.64 41.72 -25.58
C LYS A 665 -3.93 41.82 -24.22
N TYR A 666 -2.87 41.05 -24.00
CA TYR A 666 -2.10 41.05 -22.76
C TYR A 666 -1.30 42.34 -22.67
N GLN A 667 -0.55 42.65 -23.72
CA GLN A 667 0.23 43.88 -23.83
C GLN A 667 -0.65 45.13 -23.79
N LEU A 668 -1.84 45.10 -24.41
CA LEU A 668 -2.80 46.21 -24.32
C LEU A 668 -3.30 46.42 -22.90
N GLN A 669 -3.54 45.36 -22.14
CA GLN A 669 -3.93 45.46 -20.74
C GLN A 669 -2.77 45.97 -19.87
N GLU A 670 -1.53 45.54 -20.14
CA GLU A 670 -0.33 46.09 -19.48
C GLU A 670 -0.21 47.60 -19.74
N ILE A 671 -0.41 48.05 -20.98
CA ILE A 671 -0.45 49.48 -21.31
C ILE A 671 -1.53 50.17 -20.48
N ALA A 672 -2.76 49.66 -20.47
CA ALA A 672 -3.87 50.26 -19.73
C ALA A 672 -3.63 50.33 -18.21
N SER A 673 -2.77 49.45 -17.70
CA SER A 673 -2.44 49.29 -16.28
C SER A 673 -1.15 50.02 -15.87
N LEU A 674 -0.52 50.78 -16.77
CA LEU A 674 0.69 51.56 -16.48
C LEU A 674 0.47 52.49 -15.27
N ASN A 675 1.34 52.33 -14.27
CA ASN A 675 1.35 53.16 -13.06
C ASN A 675 2.09 54.49 -13.26
N SER A 676 3.04 54.52 -14.18
CA SER A 676 3.84 55.70 -14.51
C SER A 676 4.06 55.79 -16.02
N LEU A 677 4.13 57.00 -16.56
CA LEU A 677 4.49 57.24 -17.96
C LEU A 677 5.33 58.53 -18.05
N SER A 678 6.46 58.44 -18.76
CA SER A 678 7.37 59.58 -18.97
C SER A 678 7.65 59.78 -20.46
N ILE A 679 7.38 60.96 -20.98
CA ILE A 679 7.60 61.34 -22.38
C ILE A 679 8.62 62.47 -22.42
N LYS A 680 9.73 62.31 -23.15
CA LYS A 680 10.77 63.34 -23.24
C LYS A 680 11.11 63.65 -24.70
N ASP A 681 11.29 64.93 -25.01
CA ASP A 681 11.81 65.43 -26.29
C ASP A 681 11.02 64.91 -27.50
N ASN A 682 9.68 64.96 -27.40
CA ASN A 682 8.78 64.45 -28.44
C ASN A 682 7.81 65.52 -28.96
N PRO A 683 8.23 66.34 -29.96
CA PRO A 683 7.41 67.42 -30.51
C PRO A 683 6.22 66.92 -31.35
N ARG A 684 6.12 65.62 -31.62
CA ARG A 684 4.98 65.03 -32.33
C ARG A 684 3.74 64.89 -31.43
N ILE A 685 3.91 65.01 -30.11
CA ILE A 685 2.81 64.96 -29.14
C ILE A 685 2.21 66.36 -28.94
N THR A 686 0.94 66.50 -29.32
CA THR A 686 0.19 67.77 -29.28
C THR A 686 -0.97 67.75 -28.27
N SER A 687 -1.39 66.58 -27.80
CA SER A 687 -2.47 66.40 -26.82
C SER A 687 -2.19 65.22 -25.92
N VAL A 688 -2.54 65.35 -24.64
CA VAL A 688 -2.41 64.31 -23.60
C VAL A 688 -3.68 63.47 -23.45
N GLN A 689 -4.69 63.63 -24.33
CA GLN A 689 -5.95 62.89 -24.26
C GLN A 689 -5.80 61.34 -24.14
N PRO A 690 -4.83 60.68 -24.81
CA PRO A 690 -4.67 59.23 -24.70
C PRO A 690 -4.44 58.70 -23.28
N VAL A 691 -3.83 59.49 -22.38
CA VAL A 691 -3.52 59.04 -21.02
C VAL A 691 -4.77 58.86 -20.15
N LEU A 692 -5.94 59.36 -20.60
CA LEU A 692 -7.22 59.12 -19.91
C LEU A 692 -7.63 57.66 -19.89
N PHE A 693 -7.04 56.84 -20.77
CA PHE A 693 -7.29 55.41 -20.80
C PHE A 693 -6.55 54.65 -19.68
N LEU A 694 -5.46 55.24 -19.17
CA LEU A 694 -4.54 54.69 -18.18
C LEU A 694 -5.11 54.91 -16.78
N SER A 695 -6.07 54.07 -16.40
CA SER A 695 -6.85 54.23 -15.16
C SER A 695 -6.05 54.00 -13.87
N LEU A 696 -4.88 53.38 -13.96
CA LEU A 696 -3.97 53.16 -12.84
C LEU A 696 -2.78 54.14 -12.79
N LEU A 697 -2.75 55.13 -13.71
CA LEU A 697 -1.63 56.06 -13.84
C LEU A 697 -1.53 57.01 -12.63
N ASN A 698 -0.54 56.80 -11.77
CA ASN A 698 -0.26 57.66 -10.61
C ASN A 698 0.79 58.74 -10.92
N GLU A 699 1.70 58.51 -11.87
CA GLU A 699 2.73 59.45 -12.27
C GLU A 699 2.70 59.71 -13.78
N PHE A 700 2.63 60.98 -14.16
CA PHE A 700 2.70 61.37 -15.56
C PHE A 700 3.67 62.54 -15.74
N ARG A 701 4.72 62.32 -16.53
CA ARG A 701 5.69 63.36 -16.90
C ARG A 701 5.78 63.49 -18.41
N PHE A 702 5.75 64.72 -18.92
CA PHE A 702 6.00 64.96 -20.33
C PHE A 702 6.77 66.27 -20.54
N SER A 703 7.90 66.25 -21.24
CA SER A 703 8.71 67.46 -21.45
C SER A 703 9.05 67.69 -22.91
N ASP A 704 9.15 68.97 -23.28
CA ASP A 704 9.56 69.39 -24.63
C ASP A 704 8.66 68.77 -25.73
N THR A 705 7.34 68.92 -25.52
CA THR A 705 6.28 68.51 -26.45
C THR A 705 5.55 69.74 -27.01
N ARG A 706 4.56 69.54 -27.90
CA ARG A 706 3.70 70.61 -28.42
C ARG A 706 2.34 70.68 -27.72
N VAL A 707 2.21 70.11 -26.53
CA VAL A 707 1.01 70.19 -25.71
C VAL A 707 0.86 71.61 -25.14
N THR A 708 -0.32 72.21 -25.34
CA THR A 708 -0.63 73.57 -24.87
C THR A 708 -1.76 73.62 -23.82
N SER A 709 -2.55 72.55 -23.68
CA SER A 709 -3.64 72.46 -22.72
C SER A 709 -3.57 71.18 -21.88
N LEU A 710 -3.93 71.33 -20.59
CA LEU A 710 -4.08 70.25 -19.61
C LEU A 710 -5.54 69.80 -19.44
N ASP A 711 -6.47 70.31 -20.24
CA ASP A 711 -7.90 70.02 -20.12
C ASP A 711 -8.25 68.53 -20.03
N PRO A 712 -7.61 67.60 -20.79
CA PRO A 712 -7.89 66.19 -20.64
C PRO A 712 -7.70 65.68 -19.20
N LEU A 713 -6.69 66.18 -18.48
CA LEU A 713 -6.34 65.73 -17.13
C LEU A 713 -7.33 66.16 -16.04
N ARG A 714 -8.32 67.00 -16.37
CA ARG A 714 -9.24 67.65 -15.40
C ARG A 714 -9.95 66.69 -14.44
N ARG A 715 -10.13 65.43 -14.84
CA ARG A 715 -10.84 64.39 -14.06
C ARG A 715 -9.94 63.27 -13.53
N MET A 716 -8.62 63.32 -13.76
CA MET A 716 -7.69 62.30 -13.28
C MET A 716 -7.35 62.50 -11.79
N ASN A 717 -8.37 62.47 -10.93
CA ASN A 717 -8.25 62.76 -9.50
C ASN A 717 -7.43 61.72 -8.70
N TRP A 718 -7.07 60.60 -9.34
CA TRP A 718 -6.16 59.59 -8.81
C TRP A 718 -4.68 59.94 -9.01
N LEU A 719 -4.34 60.83 -9.95
CA LEU A 719 -2.96 61.21 -10.25
C LEU A 719 -2.27 61.81 -9.02
N LYS A 720 -1.04 61.36 -8.74
CA LYS A 720 -0.24 61.79 -7.60
C LYS A 720 0.90 62.71 -8.00
N ARG A 721 1.56 62.43 -9.12
CA ARG A 721 2.72 63.20 -9.58
C ARG A 721 2.48 63.65 -11.02
N LEU A 722 2.59 64.94 -11.26
CA LEU A 722 2.42 65.53 -12.59
C LEU A 722 3.61 66.43 -12.92
N GLY A 723 4.29 66.13 -14.02
CA GLY A 723 5.37 66.97 -14.55
C GLY A 723 5.13 67.35 -16.00
N PHE A 724 5.29 68.62 -16.34
CA PHE A 724 5.22 69.08 -17.72
C PHE A 724 6.24 70.16 -18.10
N PRO A 725 7.53 70.02 -17.73
CA PRO A 725 8.49 71.08 -17.94
C PRO A 725 8.77 71.33 -19.43
N LYS A 726 9.14 72.57 -19.77
CA LYS A 726 9.46 72.99 -21.16
C LYS A 726 8.29 72.82 -22.15
N ASN A 727 7.05 72.98 -21.71
CA ASN A 727 5.87 73.02 -22.59
C ASN A 727 5.24 74.42 -22.61
N ALA A 728 4.54 74.76 -23.69
CA ALA A 728 3.86 76.03 -23.85
C ALA A 728 2.50 76.09 -23.12
N ILE A 729 2.44 75.57 -21.89
CA ILE A 729 1.25 75.55 -21.04
C ILE A 729 1.26 76.80 -20.15
N SER A 730 0.12 77.47 -20.06
CA SER A 730 -0.06 78.66 -19.21
C SER A 730 -1.24 78.56 -18.24
N ASP A 731 -2.24 77.72 -18.53
CA ASP A 731 -3.44 77.55 -17.70
C ASP A 731 -3.35 76.30 -16.81
N LEU A 732 -3.43 76.52 -15.50
CA LEU A 732 -3.51 75.46 -14.48
C LEU A 732 -4.95 75.18 -14.03
N SER A 733 -5.97 75.84 -14.57
CA SER A 733 -7.38 75.62 -14.21
C SER A 733 -7.84 74.14 -14.28
N PRO A 734 -7.35 73.31 -15.22
CA PRO A 734 -7.72 71.90 -15.26
C PRO A 734 -7.28 71.12 -14.01
N LEU A 735 -6.22 71.56 -13.32
CA LEU A 735 -5.67 70.85 -12.17
C LEU A 735 -6.41 71.11 -10.85
N SER A 736 -7.33 72.08 -10.83
CA SER A 736 -7.95 72.62 -9.60
C SER A 736 -8.66 71.58 -8.71
N ASN A 737 -9.12 70.47 -9.29
CA ASN A 737 -9.82 69.39 -8.58
C ASN A 737 -8.94 68.17 -8.26
N LEU A 738 -7.67 68.17 -8.66
CA LEU A 738 -6.74 67.06 -8.46
C LEU A 738 -6.13 67.09 -7.05
N ARG A 739 -6.99 67.11 -6.02
CA ARG A 739 -6.60 67.27 -4.61
C ARG A 739 -5.68 66.18 -4.09
N GLY A 740 -5.56 65.06 -4.82
CA GLY A 740 -4.65 63.96 -4.53
C GLY A 740 -3.19 64.20 -4.94
N LEU A 741 -2.90 65.27 -5.70
CA LEU A 741 -1.54 65.57 -6.17
C LEU A 741 -0.59 65.89 -5.00
N ILE A 742 0.57 65.25 -5.04
CA ILE A 742 1.69 65.41 -4.11
C ILE A 742 2.90 66.06 -4.79
N GLU A 743 3.02 65.96 -6.11
CA GLU A 743 4.10 66.59 -6.86
C GLU A 743 3.56 67.29 -8.11
N LEU A 744 3.98 68.52 -8.30
CA LEU A 744 3.67 69.32 -9.47
C LEU A 744 4.94 70.03 -9.98
N ASP A 745 5.34 69.66 -11.18
CA ASP A 745 6.49 70.22 -11.89
C ASP A 745 6.04 70.87 -13.20
N PHE A 746 6.24 72.18 -13.31
CA PHE A 746 5.96 72.96 -14.51
C PHE A 746 7.09 73.94 -14.82
N GLU A 747 8.34 73.50 -14.60
CA GLU A 747 9.52 74.32 -14.89
C GLU A 747 9.56 74.74 -16.38
N ASN A 748 10.01 75.97 -16.65
CA ASN A 748 10.15 76.53 -18.00
C ASN A 748 8.83 76.51 -18.81
N THR A 749 7.71 76.84 -18.17
CA THR A 749 6.39 76.99 -18.80
C THR A 749 5.93 78.46 -18.77
N GLN A 750 4.78 78.76 -19.38
CA GLN A 750 4.20 80.11 -19.48
C GLN A 750 3.18 80.41 -18.37
N VAL A 751 3.23 79.67 -17.25
CA VAL A 751 2.32 79.84 -16.11
C VAL A 751 2.63 81.14 -15.37
N GLU A 752 1.65 82.05 -15.28
CA GLU A 752 1.79 83.32 -14.54
C GLU A 752 1.07 83.32 -13.18
N LYS A 753 -0.03 82.58 -13.06
CA LYS A 753 -0.98 82.67 -11.94
C LYS A 753 -1.15 81.32 -11.26
N LEU A 754 -0.99 81.30 -9.93
CA LEU A 754 -1.12 80.09 -9.11
C LEU A 754 -2.51 79.90 -8.48
N ARG A 755 -3.49 80.78 -8.74
CA ARG A 755 -4.83 80.72 -8.12
C ARG A 755 -5.51 79.37 -8.30
N SER A 756 -5.36 78.76 -9.47
CA SER A 756 -6.01 77.49 -9.80
C SER A 756 -5.53 76.30 -8.96
N ILE A 757 -4.34 76.39 -8.35
CA ILE A 757 -3.77 75.30 -7.53
C ILE A 757 -3.88 75.56 -6.02
N GLU A 758 -4.62 76.58 -5.59
CA GLU A 758 -4.75 76.98 -4.18
C GLU A 758 -5.26 75.85 -3.25
N ASN A 759 -6.09 74.95 -3.78
CA ASN A 759 -6.70 73.86 -3.01
C ASN A 759 -5.93 72.54 -3.10
N LEU A 760 -4.75 72.50 -3.72
CA LEU A 760 -3.90 71.30 -3.79
C LEU A 760 -3.10 71.13 -2.49
N THR A 761 -3.81 70.85 -1.41
CA THR A 761 -3.26 70.86 -0.04
C THR A 761 -2.34 69.67 0.29
N ASN A 762 -2.35 68.61 -0.53
CA ASN A 762 -1.48 67.44 -0.39
C ASN A 762 -0.09 67.63 -1.00
N MET A 763 0.21 68.79 -1.58
CA MET A 763 1.48 69.04 -2.27
C MET A 763 2.70 68.92 -1.34
N GLU A 764 3.66 68.11 -1.74
CA GLU A 764 4.96 67.91 -1.11
C GLU A 764 6.11 68.49 -1.96
N VAL A 765 5.98 68.46 -3.28
CA VAL A 765 7.00 68.94 -4.21
C VAL A 765 6.37 69.92 -5.21
N LEU A 766 6.88 71.15 -5.27
CA LEU A 766 6.43 72.17 -6.21
C LEU A 766 7.61 72.75 -6.98
N LYS A 767 7.66 72.52 -8.29
CA LYS A 767 8.71 73.06 -9.17
C LYS A 767 8.11 73.98 -10.21
N LEU A 768 8.55 75.23 -10.18
CA LEU A 768 8.04 76.33 -11.02
C LEU A 768 9.16 77.22 -11.57
N SER A 769 10.40 76.75 -11.52
CA SER A 769 11.57 77.50 -12.00
C SER A 769 11.44 77.89 -13.46
N GLY A 770 11.99 79.04 -13.85
CA GLY A 770 11.92 79.51 -15.24
C GLY A 770 10.52 79.97 -15.71
N THR A 771 9.56 80.16 -14.79
CA THR A 771 8.20 80.65 -15.12
C THR A 771 8.05 82.16 -14.88
N PRO A 772 7.08 82.83 -15.53
CA PRO A 772 6.79 84.25 -15.31
C PRO A 772 6.05 84.58 -13.99
N VAL A 773 5.86 83.60 -13.08
CA VAL A 773 5.21 83.77 -11.78
C VAL A 773 5.84 84.92 -10.97
N LYS A 774 4.99 85.78 -10.40
CA LYS A 774 5.40 86.99 -9.65
C LYS A 774 5.26 86.89 -8.13
N ASN A 775 4.39 86.01 -7.62
CA ASN A 775 4.14 85.85 -6.19
C ASN A 775 3.60 84.46 -5.85
N LEU A 776 3.73 84.10 -4.57
CA LEU A 776 3.37 82.79 -4.01
C LEU A 776 2.09 82.83 -3.17
N LYS A 777 1.23 83.86 -3.32
CA LYS A 777 0.05 84.10 -2.46
C LYS A 777 -0.85 82.86 -2.29
N TYR A 778 -0.99 82.06 -3.35
CA TYR A 778 -1.92 80.94 -3.44
C TYR A 778 -1.36 79.60 -2.97
N ILE A 779 -0.11 79.51 -2.51
CA ILE A 779 0.46 78.24 -2.01
C ILE A 779 0.44 78.12 -0.48
N SER A 780 -0.09 79.12 0.22
CA SER A 780 -0.12 79.19 1.70
C SER A 780 -0.82 78.00 2.38
N ARG A 781 -1.75 77.33 1.67
CA ARG A 781 -2.48 76.15 2.16
C ARG A 781 -1.73 74.83 1.98
N MET A 782 -0.60 74.82 1.25
CA MET A 782 0.21 73.64 0.97
C MET A 782 1.16 73.31 2.13
N THR A 783 0.60 73.02 3.31
CA THR A 783 1.36 72.84 4.56
C THR A 783 2.28 71.61 4.57
N LYS A 784 2.10 70.69 3.61
CA LYS A 784 2.91 69.48 3.43
C LYS A 784 4.15 69.68 2.56
N LEU A 785 4.38 70.88 2.02
CA LEU A 785 5.52 71.15 1.13
C LEU A 785 6.86 70.81 1.81
N GLN A 786 7.66 70.04 1.09
CA GLN A 786 9.02 69.62 1.45
C GLN A 786 10.05 70.19 0.49
N VAL A 787 9.73 70.25 -0.81
CA VAL A 787 10.65 70.72 -1.85
C VAL A 787 9.98 71.82 -2.68
N VAL A 788 10.65 72.97 -2.79
CA VAL A 788 10.18 74.06 -3.67
C VAL A 788 11.33 74.56 -4.54
N GLU A 789 11.17 74.47 -5.87
CA GLU A 789 12.14 74.99 -6.85
C GLU A 789 11.50 76.15 -7.62
N LEU A 790 12.06 77.35 -7.47
CA LEU A 790 11.52 78.59 -8.05
C LEU A 790 12.63 79.54 -8.57
N TYR A 791 13.79 78.99 -8.92
CA TYR A 791 14.89 79.78 -9.47
C TYR A 791 14.55 80.30 -10.88
N ASN A 792 15.24 81.35 -11.35
CA ASN A 792 14.93 81.99 -12.64
C ASN A 792 13.46 82.48 -12.75
N THR A 793 12.90 83.07 -11.68
CA THR A 793 11.51 83.59 -11.66
C THR A 793 11.45 85.09 -11.33
N ARG A 794 10.27 85.70 -11.48
CA ARG A 794 10.04 87.13 -11.16
C ARG A 794 9.54 87.34 -9.72
N ILE A 795 9.63 86.32 -8.87
CA ILE A 795 9.18 86.33 -7.48
C ILE A 795 10.05 87.28 -6.65
N ASN A 796 9.43 88.17 -5.87
CA ASN A 796 10.14 89.15 -5.02
C ASN A 796 9.95 88.93 -3.50
N LYS A 797 9.05 88.02 -3.11
CA LYS A 797 8.71 87.66 -1.73
C LYS A 797 8.47 86.16 -1.62
N ILE A 798 8.91 85.59 -0.50
CA ILE A 798 8.73 84.18 -0.13
C ILE A 798 8.07 84.06 1.24
N ASP A 799 7.36 85.11 1.68
CA ASP A 799 6.83 85.20 3.04
C ASP A 799 5.81 84.09 3.32
N GLU A 800 5.13 83.60 2.28
CA GLU A 800 4.20 82.46 2.33
C GLU A 800 4.89 81.13 2.71
N LEU A 801 6.20 80.99 2.48
CA LEU A 801 6.96 79.79 2.83
C LEU A 801 7.39 79.78 4.31
N ASN A 802 7.38 80.94 4.99
CA ASN A 802 7.90 81.06 6.36
C ASN A 802 7.17 80.15 7.37
N ASN A 803 5.91 79.80 7.12
CA ASN A 803 5.10 78.96 8.01
C ASN A 803 5.10 77.47 7.64
N MET A 804 5.84 77.06 6.59
CA MET A 804 5.86 75.69 6.10
C MET A 804 6.91 74.85 6.83
N LYS A 805 6.51 74.23 7.94
CA LYS A 805 7.40 73.51 8.86
C LYS A 805 8.07 72.26 8.26
N ASN A 806 7.56 71.73 7.15
CA ASN A 806 8.03 70.50 6.54
C ASN A 806 9.08 70.71 5.43
N LEU A 807 9.48 71.96 5.16
CA LEU A 807 10.43 72.27 4.08
C LEU A 807 11.81 71.69 4.36
N LYS A 808 12.28 70.87 3.42
CA LYS A 808 13.61 70.23 3.40
C LYS A 808 14.56 70.90 2.43
N SER A 809 14.06 71.40 1.30
CA SER A 809 14.89 71.99 0.25
C SER A 809 14.16 73.11 -0.49
N ILE A 810 14.87 74.22 -0.72
CA ILE A 810 14.40 75.32 -1.54
C ILE A 810 15.51 75.82 -2.48
N LYS A 811 15.18 75.98 -3.77
CA LYS A 811 16.09 76.57 -4.78
C LYS A 811 15.52 77.89 -5.29
N ILE A 812 16.22 78.99 -5.04
CA ILE A 812 15.68 80.37 -5.22
C ILE A 812 16.67 81.37 -5.85
N PHE A 813 17.75 80.91 -6.48
CA PHE A 813 18.72 81.77 -7.16
C PHE A 813 18.13 82.43 -8.42
N ASN A 814 18.73 83.56 -8.85
CA ASN A 814 18.23 84.36 -9.98
C ASN A 814 16.72 84.71 -9.86
N THR A 815 16.32 85.22 -8.69
CA THR A 815 14.98 85.74 -8.41
C THR A 815 15.05 87.21 -7.99
N ARG A 816 13.91 87.86 -7.74
CA ARG A 816 13.85 89.23 -7.18
C ARG A 816 13.77 89.23 -5.64
N VAL A 817 14.03 88.08 -5.00
CA VAL A 817 13.99 87.94 -3.54
C VAL A 817 15.27 88.53 -2.96
N SER A 818 15.15 89.46 -2.01
CA SER A 818 16.31 90.08 -1.37
C SER A 818 17.01 89.13 -0.41
N SER A 819 18.33 89.26 -0.29
CA SER A 819 19.17 88.49 0.65
C SER A 819 18.66 88.58 2.09
N LYS A 820 18.12 89.74 2.51
CA LYS A 820 17.46 89.92 3.81
C LYS A 820 16.30 88.96 4.04
N ARG A 821 15.45 88.73 3.02
CA ARG A 821 14.32 87.78 3.12
C ARG A 821 14.82 86.34 3.17
N VAL A 822 15.85 86.00 2.38
CA VAL A 822 16.47 84.67 2.39
C VAL A 822 17.11 84.36 3.73
N ASN A 823 17.87 85.29 4.30
CA ASN A 823 18.50 85.13 5.62
C ASN A 823 17.45 84.97 6.72
N ARG A 824 16.35 85.74 6.67
CA ARG A 824 15.21 85.55 7.58
C ARG A 824 14.60 84.15 7.43
N PHE A 825 14.40 83.67 6.20
CA PHE A 825 13.88 82.33 5.96
C PHE A 825 14.82 81.24 6.51
N LYS A 826 16.14 81.34 6.27
CA LYS A 826 17.16 80.42 6.82
C LYS A 826 17.12 80.37 8.35
N MET A 827 16.91 81.50 9.02
CA MET A 827 16.76 81.56 10.47
C MET A 827 15.48 80.88 10.97
N LEU A 828 14.38 80.99 10.22
CA LEU A 828 13.11 80.33 10.55
C LEU A 828 13.12 78.82 10.25
N HIS A 829 13.99 78.36 9.34
CA HIS A 829 14.08 76.98 8.85
C HIS A 829 15.53 76.46 8.83
N PRO A 830 16.19 76.28 10.00
CA PRO A 830 17.62 75.93 10.07
C PRO A 830 17.96 74.55 9.48
N GLY A 831 16.98 73.64 9.38
CA GLY A 831 17.14 72.31 8.78
C GLY A 831 16.82 72.25 7.27
N CYS A 832 16.43 73.35 6.64
CA CYS A 832 16.10 73.40 5.22
C CYS A 832 17.34 73.76 4.39
N LYS A 833 17.64 72.98 3.35
CA LYS A 833 18.69 73.29 2.39
C LYS A 833 18.22 74.46 1.50
N VAL A 834 18.96 75.58 1.52
CA VAL A 834 18.62 76.78 0.75
C VAL A 834 19.72 77.07 -0.28
N ASP A 835 19.42 76.81 -1.56
CA ASP A 835 20.29 77.17 -2.68
C ASP A 835 19.93 78.57 -3.18
N TYR A 836 20.76 79.55 -2.82
CA TYR A 836 20.63 80.97 -3.16
C TYR A 836 22.01 81.59 -3.40
N TYR A 837 22.21 82.15 -4.58
CA TYR A 837 23.39 82.91 -4.97
C TYR A 837 23.01 84.03 -5.94
#